data_AF-A0A5E4HT84-F1
#
_entry.id   AF-A0A5E4HT84-F1
#
_cell.length_a   1.000
_cell.length_b   1.000
_cell.length_c   1.000
_cell.angle_alpha   90.00
_cell.angle_beta   90.00
_cell.angle_gamma   90.00
#
_symmetry.space_group_name_H-M   'P 1'
#
loop_
_entity.id
_entity.type
_entity.pdbx_description
1 polymer ?
#
loop_
_entity_poly.entity_id
_entity_poly.type
_entity_poly.pdbx_seq_one_letter_code
_entity_poly.pdbx_strand_id
1 'polypeptide(L)'
;MAALIEIRDLSISANGKQILKNINLDINEGDSIGIIGKSGAGKSTLLHLLRGFEEFEDISGEVIFNISLCPKCGKVNPPGNAGKACSKCGIKTELKRVNYFNSKDMHRKIMDRTAIMMQRTFGLYGDETVLENIIHSFECSDIPNEKRPYVAAELIEKMKLSHRMTYTGKELSGGEKQRVVLARQLAKYPMLLLADEPTGTLDPRTAKLVHDSILKAKQEHNMTMLVTSHLPGVLHDLTNKAILLENGEIIEIGKPDDIIEKFSAMTEVVNEGKAVIGEPIIILKDLKKKYYSYSKGMIPAVNGVNFEVNEGEIFGILGISGAGKTTLSKIIAGIMERDSGKVDVRIGDIWVDMTEKGTDFRGRAKPHIGYLHQEYSLYPHRNVLSNLTDSIGLKLEPELARTKTIAALKAVGFDENTAHEILEKTSYELSVGERQRVTMAQVLIREPRIIIFDEPTGTMDPITKNEVANSILTARKETGTTFVIVSHDMEFVRNVCDRTAHMKLGKITAMGDAGSVLEEIKIEEKADREKTPQDRNNDLERFLKRAQQCTDLNVLNDVDFYVSKAKETAVKLNKDISGELERLKPAYEKGISEMLKEAEKYASEGQIYGMHVYIENAINYAAKAGIDISGELAKFMPSYEEGLKEALQEAEKHEAEGFLGMSYQYIHRAGNYAGKLGRDIEEILKSLPWYEKWTLTDIHMKLR
;
A
#
# COMPACT_ATOMS: atom_id res chain seq x y z
N MET A 1 -3.41 -40.66 11.29
CA MET A 1 -2.15 -39.88 11.27
C MET A 1 -2.16 -38.99 12.50
N ALA A 2 -1.02 -38.76 13.16
CA ALA A 2 -0.96 -37.78 14.24
C ALA A 2 -1.17 -36.37 13.65
N ALA A 3 -1.91 -35.50 14.36
CA ALA A 3 -2.04 -34.10 13.97
C ALA A 3 -0.66 -33.43 13.96
N LEU A 4 -0.40 -32.48 13.06
CA LEU A 4 0.86 -31.72 13.06
C LEU A 4 0.96 -30.85 14.32
N ILE A 5 -0.15 -30.20 14.70
CA ILE A 5 -0.27 -29.35 15.89
C ILE A 5 -1.54 -29.72 16.66
N GLU A 6 -1.42 -29.86 17.97
CA GLU A 6 -2.53 -30.01 18.91
C GLU A 6 -2.47 -28.85 19.91
N ILE A 7 -3.55 -28.10 20.03
CA ILE A 7 -3.73 -27.02 21.00
C ILE A 7 -4.77 -27.50 22.02
N ARG A 8 -4.43 -27.42 23.30
CA ARG A 8 -5.30 -27.86 24.41
C ARG A 8 -5.39 -26.80 25.49
N ASP A 9 -6.62 -26.40 25.81
CA ASP A 9 -6.96 -25.44 26.87
C ASP A 9 -6.11 -24.16 26.86
N LEU A 10 -5.77 -23.67 25.67
CA LEU A 10 -4.88 -22.53 25.52
C LEU A 10 -5.61 -21.24 25.89
N SER A 11 -5.13 -20.56 26.92
CA SER A 11 -5.61 -19.24 27.33
C SER A 11 -4.46 -18.27 27.51
N ILE A 12 -4.66 -17.04 27.05
CA ILE A 12 -3.65 -15.97 27.09
C ILE A 12 -4.28 -14.69 27.62
N SER A 13 -3.59 -14.04 28.54
CA SER A 13 -3.89 -12.68 28.98
C SER A 13 -2.71 -11.75 28.70
N ALA A 14 -3.01 -10.50 28.32
CA ALA A 14 -2.03 -9.42 28.25
C ALA A 14 -2.64 -8.14 28.80
N ASN A 15 -1.88 -7.38 29.59
CA ASN A 15 -2.32 -6.12 30.20
C ASN A 15 -3.65 -6.25 30.98
N GLY A 16 -3.85 -7.37 31.70
CA GLY A 16 -5.07 -7.63 32.48
C GLY A 16 -6.32 -7.99 31.65
N LYS A 17 -6.22 -8.10 30.32
CA LYS A 17 -7.31 -8.54 29.44
C LYS A 17 -7.03 -9.91 28.85
N GLN A 18 -8.00 -10.81 28.93
CA GLN A 18 -7.91 -12.13 28.33
C GLN A 18 -8.13 -12.04 26.81
N ILE A 19 -7.12 -12.40 26.02
CA ILE A 19 -7.12 -12.32 24.55
C ILE A 19 -7.62 -13.61 23.93
N LEU A 20 -7.15 -14.76 24.42
CA LEU A 20 -7.58 -16.10 23.99
C LEU A 20 -8.08 -16.87 25.21
N LYS A 21 -9.15 -17.65 25.03
CA LYS A 21 -9.83 -18.38 26.10
C LYS A 21 -10.10 -19.81 25.65
N ASN A 22 -9.52 -20.76 26.39
CA ASN A 22 -9.78 -22.19 26.26
C ASN A 22 -9.76 -22.72 24.81
N ILE A 23 -8.79 -22.25 24.03
CA ILE A 23 -8.65 -22.64 22.63
C ILE A 23 -8.24 -24.11 22.55
N ASN A 24 -9.06 -24.88 21.84
CA ASN A 24 -8.84 -26.30 21.57
C ASN A 24 -8.91 -26.53 20.05
N LEU A 25 -7.81 -26.98 19.45
CA LEU A 25 -7.70 -27.10 17.99
C LEU A 25 -6.71 -28.20 17.59
N ASP A 26 -7.09 -28.99 16.57
CA ASP A 26 -6.22 -29.97 15.92
C ASP A 26 -5.98 -29.60 14.46
N ILE A 27 -4.70 -29.52 14.10
CA ILE A 27 -4.24 -29.15 12.75
C ILE A 27 -3.49 -30.34 12.17
N ASN A 28 -4.01 -30.97 11.12
CA ASN A 28 -3.36 -32.11 10.49
C ASN A 28 -2.38 -31.68 9.41
N GLU A 29 -1.46 -32.59 9.05
CA GLU A 29 -0.56 -32.38 7.92
C GLU A 29 -1.35 -32.17 6.62
N GLY A 30 -1.09 -31.06 5.93
CA GLY A 30 -1.77 -30.68 4.69
C GLY A 30 -3.12 -29.97 4.90
N ASP A 31 -3.57 -29.79 6.14
CA ASP A 31 -4.75 -28.95 6.40
C ASP A 31 -4.49 -27.50 5.95
N SER A 32 -5.52 -26.86 5.42
CA SER A 32 -5.51 -25.45 5.05
C SER A 32 -6.64 -24.75 5.76
N ILE A 33 -6.34 -24.13 6.88
CA ILE A 33 -7.34 -23.61 7.81
C ILE A 33 -7.43 -22.10 7.69
N GLY A 34 -8.63 -21.61 7.44
CA GLY A 34 -9.00 -20.21 7.51
C GLY A 34 -9.38 -19.80 8.91
N ILE A 35 -8.93 -18.66 9.39
CA ILE A 35 -9.40 -18.06 10.64
C ILE A 35 -10.13 -16.77 10.28
N ILE A 36 -11.44 -16.74 10.54
CA ILE A 36 -12.31 -15.59 10.36
C ILE A 36 -12.81 -15.09 11.71
N GLY A 37 -13.07 -13.80 11.83
CA GLY A 37 -13.51 -13.19 13.09
C GLY A 37 -13.30 -11.69 13.11
N LYS A 38 -13.97 -10.98 14.01
CA LYS A 38 -13.85 -9.52 14.17
C LYS A 38 -12.38 -9.09 14.41
N SER A 39 -12.04 -7.85 14.07
CA SER A 39 -10.76 -7.29 14.52
C SER A 39 -10.65 -7.35 16.05
N GLY A 40 -9.48 -7.71 16.56
CA GLY A 40 -9.28 -7.90 18.01
C GLY A 40 -9.78 -9.24 18.58
N ALA A 41 -10.34 -10.16 17.77
CA ALA A 41 -10.78 -11.48 18.25
C ALA A 41 -9.64 -12.44 18.66
N GLY A 42 -8.37 -12.05 18.48
CA GLY A 42 -7.19 -12.88 18.81
C GLY A 42 -6.58 -13.66 17.63
N LYS A 43 -7.00 -13.38 16.38
CA LYS A 43 -6.53 -14.08 15.17
C LYS A 43 -5.01 -14.01 14.99
N SER A 44 -4.45 -12.80 14.93
CA SER A 44 -3.00 -12.60 14.79
C SER A 44 -2.26 -13.15 15.99
N THR A 45 -2.75 -12.93 17.22
CA THR A 45 -2.17 -13.47 18.46
C THR A 45 -1.99 -14.99 18.39
N LEU A 46 -2.99 -15.72 17.89
CA LEU A 46 -2.90 -17.17 17.69
C LEU A 46 -1.78 -17.55 16.70
N LEU A 47 -1.65 -16.84 15.57
CA LEU A 47 -0.57 -17.06 14.59
C LEU A 47 0.81 -16.73 15.19
N HIS A 48 0.95 -15.61 15.90
CA HIS A 48 2.18 -15.19 16.56
C HIS A 48 2.65 -16.18 17.62
N LEU A 49 1.72 -16.78 18.36
CA LEU A 49 2.03 -17.82 19.32
C LEU A 49 2.57 -19.08 18.64
N LEU A 50 1.91 -19.54 17.57
CA LEU A 50 2.35 -20.73 16.83
C LEU A 50 3.72 -20.53 16.15
N ARG A 51 4.14 -19.28 15.95
CA ARG A 51 5.48 -18.91 15.50
C ARG A 51 6.54 -19.00 16.61
N GLY A 52 6.18 -18.68 17.86
CA GLY A 52 7.08 -18.59 19.02
C GLY A 52 7.85 -17.28 19.18
N PHE A 53 7.24 -16.15 18.82
CA PHE A 53 7.91 -14.84 18.88
C PHE A 53 7.54 -13.99 20.11
N GLU A 54 6.48 -14.32 20.85
CA GLU A 54 5.97 -13.49 21.95
C GLU A 54 6.01 -14.24 23.28
N GLU A 55 6.74 -13.67 24.25
CA GLU A 55 6.59 -14.01 25.67
C GLU A 55 5.37 -13.24 26.19
N PHE A 56 4.25 -13.92 26.42
CA PHE A 56 3.10 -13.33 27.10
C PHE A 56 3.24 -13.52 28.60
N GLU A 57 2.77 -12.53 29.38
CA GLU A 57 2.88 -12.52 30.85
C GLU A 57 2.16 -13.72 31.49
N ASP A 58 0.97 -14.07 30.98
CA ASP A 58 0.14 -15.18 31.48
C ASP A 58 -0.31 -16.09 30.33
N ILE A 59 0.36 -17.24 30.19
CA ILE A 59 -0.02 -18.32 29.25
C ILE A 59 -0.37 -19.58 30.05
N SER A 60 -1.50 -20.19 29.71
CA SER A 60 -1.89 -21.51 30.22
C SER A 60 -2.33 -22.42 29.08
N GLY A 61 -2.29 -23.74 29.32
CA GLY A 61 -2.58 -24.76 28.30
C GLY A 61 -1.31 -25.30 27.62
N GLU A 62 -1.52 -26.13 26.60
CA GLU A 62 -0.44 -26.80 25.88
C GLU A 62 -0.56 -26.60 24.37
N VAL A 63 0.58 -26.35 23.73
CA VAL A 63 0.73 -26.40 22.27
C VAL A 63 1.73 -27.48 21.93
N ILE A 64 1.27 -28.53 21.28
CA ILE A 64 2.06 -29.72 21.00
C ILE A 64 2.30 -29.84 19.50
N PHE A 65 3.57 -29.85 19.11
CA PHE A 65 3.99 -30.14 17.75
C PHE A 65 4.38 -31.61 17.63
N ASN A 66 3.69 -32.37 16.78
CA ASN A 66 4.12 -33.72 16.40
C ASN A 66 4.99 -33.63 15.16
N ILE A 67 6.29 -33.87 15.32
CA ILE A 67 7.28 -33.68 14.25
C ILE A 67 8.11 -34.94 14.03
N SER A 68 8.63 -35.08 12.82
CA SER A 68 9.60 -36.11 12.47
C SER A 68 11.03 -35.53 12.52
N LEU A 69 11.79 -35.87 13.56
CA LEU A 69 13.15 -35.37 13.79
C LEU A 69 14.20 -36.34 13.24
N CYS A 70 15.22 -35.82 12.56
CA CYS A 70 16.39 -36.61 12.21
C CYS A 70 17.40 -36.63 13.38
N PRO A 71 17.80 -37.81 13.91
CA PRO A 71 18.70 -37.89 15.05
C PRO A 71 20.13 -37.42 14.73
N LYS A 72 20.58 -37.50 13.48
CA LYS A 72 21.95 -37.10 13.09
C LYS A 72 22.11 -35.61 12.80
N CYS A 73 21.23 -35.03 11.99
CA CYS A 73 21.37 -33.64 11.54
C CYS A 73 20.37 -32.68 12.20
N GLY A 74 19.48 -33.17 13.07
CA GLY A 74 18.49 -32.35 13.76
C GLY A 74 17.39 -31.77 12.86
N LYS A 75 17.30 -32.19 11.59
CA LYS A 75 16.29 -31.69 10.64
C LYS A 75 14.88 -32.10 11.09
N VAL A 76 14.02 -31.11 11.28
CA VAL A 76 12.59 -31.25 11.60
C VAL A 76 11.81 -31.44 10.31
N ASN A 77 10.85 -32.35 10.26
CA ASN A 77 9.98 -32.63 9.12
C ASN A 77 8.53 -32.88 9.59
N PRO A 78 7.54 -32.87 8.67
CA PRO A 78 6.16 -33.25 8.99
C PRO A 78 6.06 -34.66 9.61
N PRO A 79 5.03 -34.95 10.42
CA PRO A 79 4.87 -36.23 11.11
C PRO A 79 4.76 -37.42 10.15
N GLY A 80 4.18 -37.23 8.95
CA GLY A 80 4.10 -38.23 7.89
C GLY A 80 5.46 -38.68 7.31
N ASN A 81 6.55 -38.01 7.70
CA ASN A 81 7.91 -38.42 7.35
C ASN A 81 8.55 -39.35 8.38
N ALA A 82 7.90 -39.63 9.52
CA ALA A 82 8.44 -40.55 10.51
C ALA A 82 8.74 -41.92 9.89
N GLY A 83 9.93 -42.46 10.17
CA GLY A 83 10.42 -43.72 9.61
C GLY A 83 11.00 -43.65 8.19
N LYS A 84 10.86 -42.51 7.49
CA LYS A 84 11.45 -42.30 6.16
C LYS A 84 12.90 -41.81 6.26
N ALA A 85 13.65 -41.96 5.17
CA ALA A 85 15.03 -41.47 5.08
C ALA A 85 15.06 -39.93 5.05
N CYS A 86 15.92 -39.33 5.88
CA CYS A 86 16.13 -37.89 5.90
C CYS A 86 16.70 -37.40 4.57
N SER A 87 16.10 -36.36 3.98
CA SER A 87 16.56 -35.81 2.69
C SER A 87 17.98 -35.21 2.72
N LYS A 88 18.51 -34.92 3.92
CA LYS A 88 19.84 -34.32 4.10
C LYS A 88 20.95 -35.37 4.29
N CYS A 89 20.68 -36.42 5.07
CA CYS A 89 21.71 -37.36 5.50
C CYS A 89 21.33 -38.84 5.35
N GLY A 90 20.16 -39.16 4.82
CA GLY A 90 19.68 -40.52 4.52
C GLY A 90 19.22 -41.34 5.73
N ILE A 91 19.42 -40.87 6.97
CA ILE A 91 19.06 -41.62 8.18
C ILE A 91 17.56 -41.57 8.45
N LYS A 92 17.00 -42.68 8.94
CA LYS A 92 15.59 -42.77 9.33
C LYS A 92 15.25 -41.72 10.39
N THR A 93 14.15 -41.02 10.19
CA THR A 93 13.66 -40.02 11.12
C THR A 93 12.70 -40.64 12.14
N GLU A 94 12.60 -40.00 13.31
CA GLU A 94 11.80 -40.49 14.44
C GLU A 94 10.69 -39.49 14.78
N LEU A 95 9.51 -40.01 15.14
CA LEU A 95 8.40 -39.17 15.58
C LEU A 95 8.68 -38.66 17.00
N LYS A 96 8.61 -37.35 17.19
CA LYS A 96 8.79 -36.68 18.48
C LYS A 96 7.61 -35.76 18.73
N ARG A 97 7.01 -35.89 19.92
CA ARG A 97 5.95 -35.01 20.42
C ARG A 97 6.59 -33.93 21.28
N VAL A 98 6.46 -32.68 20.88
CA VAL A 98 7.16 -31.54 21.50
C VAL A 98 6.13 -30.56 22.04
N ASN A 99 6.03 -30.43 23.37
CA ASN A 99 5.32 -29.30 23.96
C ASN A 99 6.18 -28.05 23.73
N TYR A 100 5.62 -27.13 22.95
CA TYR A 100 6.31 -25.96 22.46
C TYR A 100 6.79 -25.08 23.62
N PHE A 101 5.94 -24.73 24.59
CA PHE A 101 6.33 -23.83 25.68
C PHE A 101 7.45 -24.38 26.58
N ASN A 102 7.55 -25.70 26.71
CA ASN A 102 8.51 -26.36 27.60
C ASN A 102 9.84 -26.74 26.92
N SER A 103 9.96 -26.58 25.59
CA SER A 103 11.09 -27.12 24.81
C SER A 103 11.86 -26.05 24.03
N LYS A 104 12.59 -25.17 24.73
CA LYS A 104 13.34 -24.05 24.13
C LYS A 104 14.40 -24.49 23.11
N ASP A 105 15.00 -25.67 23.28
CA ASP A 105 15.98 -26.25 22.35
C ASP A 105 15.39 -26.61 20.97
N MET A 106 14.06 -26.79 20.91
CA MET A 106 13.33 -27.15 19.70
C MET A 106 12.70 -25.94 18.99
N HIS A 107 12.54 -24.80 19.67
CA HIS A 107 11.90 -23.59 19.12
C HIS A 107 12.51 -23.17 17.79
N ARG A 108 13.83 -22.95 17.76
CA ARG A 108 14.54 -22.50 16.56
C ARG A 108 14.40 -23.49 15.40
N LYS A 109 14.48 -24.79 15.68
CA LYS A 109 14.37 -25.85 14.66
C LYS A 109 12.97 -25.95 14.05
N ILE A 110 11.93 -25.70 14.85
CA ILE A 110 10.54 -25.62 14.38
C ILE A 110 10.35 -24.32 13.59
N MET A 111 10.83 -23.20 14.11
CA MET A 111 10.76 -21.88 13.47
C MET A 111 11.44 -21.86 12.09
N ASP A 112 12.59 -22.53 11.94
CA ASP A 112 13.29 -22.66 10.65
C ASP A 112 12.46 -23.41 9.59
N ARG A 113 11.49 -24.24 10.02
CA ARG A 113 10.54 -24.96 9.15
C ARG A 113 9.15 -24.33 9.12
N THR A 114 8.95 -23.16 9.74
CA THR A 114 7.69 -22.41 9.73
C THR A 114 7.86 -21.14 8.90
N ALA A 115 7.09 -21.03 7.81
CA ALA A 115 7.01 -19.86 6.97
C ALA A 115 5.98 -18.87 7.50
N ILE A 116 6.27 -17.58 7.34
CA ILE A 116 5.47 -16.53 7.95
C ILE A 116 5.30 -15.36 7.00
N MET A 117 4.06 -14.93 6.84
CA MET A 117 3.71 -13.75 6.08
C MET A 117 2.89 -12.85 6.98
N MET A 118 3.48 -11.73 7.40
CA MET A 118 2.87 -10.80 8.36
C MET A 118 2.28 -9.58 7.67
N GLN A 119 1.24 -9.01 8.26
CA GLN A 119 0.63 -7.76 7.82
C GLN A 119 1.66 -6.62 7.96
N ARG A 120 1.92 -5.87 6.87
CA ARG A 120 2.75 -4.65 6.78
C ARG A 120 4.23 -4.73 7.14
N THR A 121 4.73 -5.77 7.80
CA THR A 121 6.18 -5.96 8.00
C THR A 121 6.76 -6.79 6.86
N PHE A 122 7.30 -6.11 5.84
CA PHE A 122 7.91 -6.83 4.71
C PHE A 122 9.22 -7.52 5.11
N GLY A 123 9.90 -7.07 6.18
CA GLY A 123 11.13 -7.70 6.68
C GLY A 123 12.24 -7.86 5.62
N LEU A 124 12.13 -7.14 4.50
CA LEU A 124 13.07 -7.16 3.37
C LEU A 124 14.26 -6.27 3.70
N TYR A 125 15.44 -6.68 3.25
CA TYR A 125 16.63 -5.84 3.22
C TYR A 125 16.44 -4.82 2.10
N GLY A 126 16.08 -3.59 2.46
CA GLY A 126 15.59 -2.59 1.52
C GLY A 126 16.62 -2.14 0.49
N ASP A 127 17.90 -2.17 0.86
CA ASP A 127 19.03 -1.76 0.00
C ASP A 127 19.58 -2.91 -0.86
N GLU A 128 19.15 -4.14 -0.59
CA GLU A 128 19.56 -5.30 -1.35
C GLU A 128 18.56 -5.63 -2.44
N THR A 129 19.04 -6.33 -3.45
CA THR A 129 18.22 -6.78 -4.58
C THR A 129 17.20 -7.84 -4.18
N VAL A 130 16.17 -8.04 -5.00
CA VAL A 130 15.21 -9.15 -4.85
C VAL A 130 15.92 -10.50 -4.79
N LEU A 131 16.94 -10.70 -5.62
CA LEU A 131 17.73 -11.92 -5.66
C LEU A 131 18.45 -12.17 -4.33
N GLU A 132 19.17 -11.16 -3.81
CA GLU A 132 19.90 -11.25 -2.55
C GLU A 132 18.96 -11.51 -1.36
N ASN A 133 17.82 -10.80 -1.32
CA ASN A 133 16.80 -10.99 -0.30
C ASN A 133 16.34 -12.47 -0.18
N ILE A 134 16.20 -13.16 -1.32
CA ILE A 134 15.83 -14.59 -1.37
C ILE A 134 17.02 -15.47 -1.02
N ILE A 135 18.22 -15.14 -1.51
CA ILE A 135 19.44 -15.91 -1.21
C ILE A 135 19.72 -15.98 0.29
N HIS A 136 19.53 -14.89 1.04
CA HIS A 136 19.66 -14.87 2.50
C HIS A 136 18.74 -15.86 3.21
N SER A 137 17.62 -16.22 2.58
CA SER A 137 16.69 -17.20 3.18
C SER A 137 17.20 -18.64 3.07
N PHE A 138 18.23 -18.89 2.27
CA PHE A 138 18.86 -20.21 2.13
C PHE A 138 19.98 -20.47 3.14
N GLU A 139 20.33 -19.53 4.03
CA GLU A 139 21.33 -19.77 5.06
C GLU A 139 21.02 -21.02 5.90
N CYS A 140 19.74 -21.29 6.14
CA CYS A 140 19.26 -22.47 6.87
C CYS A 140 18.83 -23.64 5.96
N SER A 141 19.00 -23.52 4.64
CA SER A 141 18.58 -24.52 3.65
C SER A 141 19.66 -25.55 3.33
N ASP A 142 19.25 -26.72 2.86
CA ASP A 142 20.14 -27.80 2.41
C ASP A 142 20.69 -27.57 0.99
N ILE A 143 20.40 -26.41 0.37
CA ILE A 143 20.83 -26.07 -0.98
C ILE A 143 22.31 -25.64 -0.99
N PRO A 144 23.17 -26.28 -1.81
CA PRO A 144 24.57 -25.86 -1.99
C PRO A 144 24.68 -24.41 -2.46
N ASN A 145 25.68 -23.67 -1.97
CA ASN A 145 25.86 -22.24 -2.26
C ASN A 145 25.83 -21.92 -3.76
N GLU A 146 26.48 -22.75 -4.58
CA GLU A 146 26.54 -22.60 -6.04
C GLU A 146 25.16 -22.68 -6.71
N LYS A 147 24.21 -23.40 -6.11
CA LYS A 147 22.85 -23.58 -6.66
C LYS A 147 21.85 -22.54 -6.15
N ARG A 148 22.17 -21.80 -5.09
CA ARG A 148 21.26 -20.82 -4.46
C ARG A 148 20.77 -19.74 -5.43
N PRO A 149 21.62 -19.13 -6.29
CA PRO A 149 21.15 -18.11 -7.24
C PRO A 149 20.15 -18.66 -8.26
N TYR A 150 20.34 -19.90 -8.74
CA TYR A 150 19.45 -20.54 -9.70
C TYR A 150 18.08 -20.85 -9.07
N VAL A 151 18.07 -21.39 -7.85
CA VAL A 151 16.81 -21.67 -7.13
C VAL A 151 16.11 -20.36 -6.74
N ALA A 152 16.87 -19.32 -6.36
CA ALA A 152 16.30 -17.99 -6.12
C ALA A 152 15.64 -17.44 -7.38
N ALA A 153 16.30 -17.52 -8.55
CA ALA A 153 15.75 -17.08 -9.82
C ALA A 153 14.45 -17.83 -10.19
N GLU A 154 14.41 -19.14 -9.96
CA GLU A 154 13.19 -19.95 -10.17
C GLU A 154 12.04 -19.48 -9.26
N LEU A 155 12.31 -19.22 -7.98
CA LEU A 155 11.30 -18.70 -7.05
C LEU A 155 10.80 -17.30 -7.48
N ILE A 156 11.69 -16.43 -7.97
CA ILE A 156 11.35 -15.11 -8.50
C ILE A 156 10.44 -15.24 -9.73
N GLU A 157 10.75 -16.17 -10.62
CA GLU A 157 9.94 -16.46 -11.80
C GLU A 157 8.55 -16.99 -11.42
N LYS A 158 8.48 -17.92 -10.47
CA LYS A 158 7.20 -18.42 -9.91
C LYS A 158 6.35 -17.29 -9.32
N MET A 159 6.99 -16.28 -8.74
CA MET A 159 6.34 -15.07 -8.23
C MET A 159 6.03 -14.02 -9.30
N LYS A 160 6.30 -14.29 -10.58
CA LYS A 160 6.14 -13.36 -11.71
C LYS A 160 6.92 -12.05 -11.52
N LEU A 161 8.13 -12.16 -10.96
CA LEU A 161 9.00 -11.03 -10.63
C LEU A 161 10.33 -11.04 -11.41
N SER A 162 10.47 -11.82 -12.49
CA SER A 162 11.73 -11.94 -13.24
C SER A 162 12.29 -10.58 -13.71
N HIS A 163 11.41 -9.67 -14.12
CA HIS A 163 11.76 -8.31 -14.55
C HIS A 163 12.17 -7.36 -13.40
N ARG A 164 12.09 -7.81 -12.15
CA ARG A 164 12.46 -7.08 -10.91
C ARG A 164 13.58 -7.75 -10.14
N MET A 165 14.20 -8.79 -10.69
CA MET A 165 15.21 -9.61 -10.01
C MET A 165 16.38 -8.80 -9.43
N THR A 166 16.79 -7.75 -10.14
CA THR A 166 17.92 -6.86 -9.76
C THR A 166 17.48 -5.56 -9.08
N TYR A 167 16.18 -5.36 -8.86
CA TYR A 167 15.67 -4.17 -8.19
C TYR A 167 15.86 -4.29 -6.69
N THR A 168 16.10 -3.17 -6.02
CA THR A 168 16.24 -3.14 -4.56
C THR A 168 14.88 -3.27 -3.89
N GLY A 169 14.85 -3.80 -2.65
CA GLY A 169 13.63 -3.95 -1.87
C GLY A 169 12.85 -2.64 -1.70
N LYS A 170 13.52 -1.49 -1.66
CA LYS A 170 12.90 -0.14 -1.54
C LYS A 170 12.07 0.24 -2.77
N GLU A 171 12.49 -0.14 -3.96
CA GLU A 171 11.87 0.24 -5.24
C GLU A 171 10.58 -0.54 -5.57
N LEU A 172 10.32 -1.62 -4.83
CA LEU A 172 9.17 -2.48 -5.04
C LEU A 172 7.88 -1.86 -4.48
N SER A 173 6.78 -2.02 -5.22
CA SER A 173 5.42 -1.80 -4.70
C SER A 173 5.11 -2.74 -3.53
N GLY A 174 4.16 -2.39 -2.67
CA GLY A 174 3.76 -3.25 -1.53
C GLY A 174 3.38 -4.67 -1.98
N GLY A 175 2.77 -4.80 -3.15
CA GLY A 175 2.46 -6.06 -3.80
C GLY A 175 3.65 -6.89 -4.22
N GLU A 176 4.61 -6.24 -4.89
CA GLU A 176 5.87 -6.87 -5.26
C GLU A 176 6.64 -7.29 -3.99
N LYS A 177 6.67 -6.44 -2.96
CA LYS A 177 7.27 -6.75 -1.66
C LYS A 177 6.66 -8.00 -1.04
N GLN A 178 5.33 -8.14 -1.01
CA GLN A 178 4.68 -9.35 -0.50
C GLN A 178 5.05 -10.61 -1.28
N ARG A 179 5.15 -10.53 -2.61
CA ARG A 179 5.58 -11.68 -3.42
C ARG A 179 7.04 -12.05 -3.17
N VAL A 180 7.93 -11.09 -2.96
CA VAL A 180 9.31 -11.37 -2.53
C VAL A 180 9.35 -12.00 -1.14
N VAL A 181 8.55 -11.50 -0.19
CA VAL A 181 8.42 -12.11 1.14
C VAL A 181 7.97 -13.56 1.03
N LEU A 182 6.95 -13.85 0.20
CA LEU A 182 6.51 -15.21 -0.04
C LEU A 182 7.63 -16.08 -0.63
N ALA A 183 8.36 -15.61 -1.64
CA ALA A 183 9.51 -16.34 -2.19
C ALA A 183 10.58 -16.64 -1.12
N ARG A 184 10.91 -15.66 -0.26
CA ARG A 184 11.83 -15.84 0.87
C ARG A 184 11.35 -16.90 1.85
N GLN A 185 10.05 -16.94 2.14
CA GLN A 185 9.49 -17.96 3.02
C GLN A 185 9.52 -19.35 2.39
N LEU A 186 9.19 -19.46 1.10
CA LEU A 186 9.19 -20.72 0.37
C LEU A 186 10.60 -21.29 0.17
N ALA A 187 11.61 -20.42 0.07
CA ALA A 187 13.02 -20.81 0.01
C ALA A 187 13.47 -21.70 1.20
N LYS A 188 12.77 -21.63 2.33
CA LYS A 188 13.04 -22.45 3.53
C LYS A 188 12.47 -23.87 3.47
N TYR A 189 11.70 -24.22 2.44
CA TYR A 189 10.93 -25.47 2.39
C TYR A 189 10.09 -25.72 3.67
N PRO A 190 9.22 -24.77 4.01
CA PRO A 190 8.42 -24.81 5.23
C PRO A 190 7.46 -26.01 5.25
N MET A 191 7.22 -26.56 6.44
CA MET A 191 6.14 -27.53 6.67
C MET A 191 4.80 -26.86 6.99
N LEU A 192 4.87 -25.62 7.50
CA LEU A 192 3.75 -24.81 7.94
C LEU A 192 3.90 -23.39 7.39
N LEU A 193 2.85 -22.84 6.79
CA LEU A 193 2.74 -21.42 6.44
C LEU A 193 1.71 -20.74 7.34
N LEU A 194 2.14 -19.73 8.07
CA LEU A 194 1.30 -18.83 8.84
C LEU A 194 1.17 -17.51 8.05
N ALA A 195 0.00 -17.27 7.48
CA ALA A 195 -0.27 -16.08 6.67
C ALA A 195 -1.28 -15.18 7.38
N ASP A 196 -0.80 -14.06 7.91
CA ASP A 196 -1.63 -13.04 8.54
C ASP A 196 -2.02 -11.97 7.51
N GLU A 197 -3.27 -12.00 7.07
CA GLU A 197 -3.84 -11.13 6.03
C GLU A 197 -2.93 -10.93 4.81
N PRO A 198 -2.62 -12.00 4.07
CA PRO A 198 -1.60 -11.96 3.02
C PRO A 198 -1.97 -11.05 1.84
N THR A 199 -3.22 -10.61 1.70
CA THR A 199 -3.70 -9.80 0.57
C THR A 199 -4.41 -8.50 0.97
N GLY A 200 -4.60 -8.23 2.28
CA GLY A 200 -5.51 -7.19 2.75
C GLY A 200 -5.11 -5.74 2.42
N THR A 201 -3.82 -5.48 2.17
CA THR A 201 -3.28 -4.14 1.84
C THR A 201 -3.16 -3.86 0.34
N LEU A 202 -3.52 -4.83 -0.51
CA LEU A 202 -3.19 -4.79 -1.93
C LEU A 202 -4.40 -4.44 -2.79
N ASP A 203 -4.14 -3.79 -3.93
CA ASP A 203 -5.16 -3.63 -4.96
C ASP A 203 -5.63 -5.01 -5.49
N PRO A 204 -6.86 -5.14 -6.01
CA PRO A 204 -7.43 -6.44 -6.37
C PRO A 204 -6.59 -7.27 -7.35
N ARG A 205 -5.91 -6.61 -8.30
CA ARG A 205 -5.07 -7.29 -9.30
C ARG A 205 -3.82 -7.86 -8.63
N THR A 206 -3.17 -7.08 -7.80
CA THR A 206 -1.99 -7.51 -7.06
C THR A 206 -2.32 -8.55 -6.00
N ALA A 207 -3.43 -8.37 -5.28
CA ALA A 207 -3.96 -9.35 -4.33
C ALA A 207 -4.17 -10.72 -5.00
N LYS A 208 -4.77 -10.72 -6.20
CA LYS A 208 -4.93 -11.95 -7.00
C LYS A 208 -3.60 -12.60 -7.36
N LEU A 209 -2.60 -11.82 -7.75
CA LEU A 209 -1.26 -12.37 -8.06
C LEU A 209 -0.61 -13.04 -6.84
N VAL A 210 -0.72 -12.43 -5.65
CA VAL A 210 -0.23 -13.03 -4.40
C VAL A 210 -1.02 -14.30 -4.07
N HIS A 211 -2.34 -14.24 -4.19
CA HIS A 211 -3.24 -15.37 -3.99
C HIS A 211 -2.87 -16.57 -4.88
N ASP A 212 -2.74 -16.36 -6.20
CA ASP A 212 -2.35 -17.39 -7.16
C ASP A 212 -1.00 -18.02 -6.80
N SER A 213 -0.04 -17.21 -6.33
CA SER A 213 1.27 -17.69 -5.88
C SER A 213 1.18 -18.58 -4.64
N ILE A 214 0.35 -18.22 -3.66
CA ILE A 214 0.13 -19.03 -2.45
C ILE A 214 -0.55 -20.36 -2.82
N LEU A 215 -1.56 -20.31 -3.70
CA LEU A 215 -2.29 -21.49 -4.14
C LEU A 215 -1.36 -22.50 -4.84
N LYS A 216 -0.49 -22.02 -5.74
CA LYS A 216 0.52 -22.86 -6.40
C LYS A 216 1.49 -23.46 -5.40
N ALA A 217 2.01 -22.66 -4.48
CA ALA A 217 2.95 -23.13 -3.46
C ALA A 217 2.32 -24.21 -2.55
N LYS A 218 1.05 -24.06 -2.19
CA LYS A 218 0.28 -25.06 -1.45
C LYS A 218 0.23 -26.39 -2.21
N GLN A 219 -0.13 -26.35 -3.49
CA GLN A 219 -0.27 -27.53 -4.33
C GLN A 219 1.06 -28.25 -4.56
N GLU A 220 2.16 -27.51 -4.76
CA GLU A 220 3.48 -28.08 -5.03
C GLU A 220 4.14 -28.71 -3.79
N HIS A 221 3.89 -28.16 -2.60
CA HIS A 221 4.63 -28.54 -1.38
C HIS A 221 3.84 -29.35 -0.35
N ASN A 222 2.55 -29.65 -0.60
CA ASN A 222 1.64 -30.28 0.37
C ASN A 222 1.74 -29.65 1.78
N MET A 223 1.85 -28.32 1.79
CA MET A 223 2.18 -27.53 2.97
C MET A 223 0.94 -27.31 3.82
N THR A 224 1.09 -27.46 5.14
CA THR A 224 0.02 -27.09 6.09
C THR A 224 -0.06 -25.58 6.16
N MET A 225 -1.26 -25.00 6.14
CA MET A 225 -1.43 -23.55 6.06
C MET A 225 -2.50 -23.07 7.03
N LEU A 226 -2.16 -22.05 7.82
CA LEU A 226 -3.13 -21.24 8.55
C LEU A 226 -3.13 -19.84 7.94
N VAL A 227 -4.30 -19.39 7.51
CA VAL A 227 -4.48 -18.07 6.92
C VAL A 227 -5.56 -17.30 7.65
N THR A 228 -5.22 -16.09 8.08
CA THR A 228 -6.23 -15.11 8.49
C THR A 228 -6.59 -14.30 7.24
N SER A 229 -7.87 -14.15 6.97
CA SER A 229 -8.32 -13.24 5.93
C SER A 229 -9.71 -12.74 6.22
N HIS A 230 -9.93 -11.54 5.73
CA HIS A 230 -11.18 -10.83 5.77
C HIS A 230 -11.94 -10.93 4.46
N LEU A 231 -11.32 -11.45 3.40
CA LEU A 231 -11.96 -11.59 2.11
C LEU A 231 -12.53 -13.01 1.98
N PRO A 232 -13.88 -13.16 1.90
CA PRO A 232 -14.52 -14.47 1.74
C PRO A 232 -13.94 -15.32 0.62
N GLY A 233 -13.73 -14.72 -0.56
CA GLY A 233 -13.16 -15.42 -1.71
C GLY A 233 -11.75 -15.96 -1.46
N VAL A 234 -10.92 -15.25 -0.68
CA VAL A 234 -9.58 -15.72 -0.35
C VAL A 234 -9.64 -16.94 0.56
N LEU A 235 -10.53 -16.95 1.55
CA LEU A 235 -10.71 -18.09 2.43
C LEU A 235 -11.30 -19.28 1.67
N HIS A 236 -12.34 -19.06 0.88
CA HIS A 236 -12.96 -20.09 0.04
C HIS A 236 -11.92 -20.80 -0.83
N ASP A 237 -11.07 -20.04 -1.54
CA ASP A 237 -10.13 -20.61 -2.50
C ASP A 237 -8.89 -21.24 -1.84
N LEU A 238 -8.40 -20.67 -0.72
CA LEU A 238 -7.18 -21.14 -0.07
C LEU A 238 -7.39 -22.26 0.95
N THR A 239 -8.58 -22.36 1.54
CA THR A 239 -8.82 -23.17 2.75
C THR A 239 -9.78 -24.32 2.50
N ASN A 240 -9.66 -25.37 3.30
CA ASN A 240 -10.56 -26.53 3.29
C ASN A 240 -11.39 -26.62 4.57
N LYS A 241 -11.01 -25.86 5.59
CA LYS A 241 -11.70 -25.69 6.87
C LYS A 241 -11.63 -24.22 7.27
N ALA A 242 -12.65 -23.72 7.93
CA ALA A 242 -12.64 -22.38 8.52
C ALA A 242 -13.00 -22.44 10.00
N ILE A 243 -12.43 -21.51 10.77
CA ILE A 243 -12.66 -21.30 12.19
C ILE A 243 -13.27 -19.92 12.35
N LEU A 244 -14.43 -19.85 13.00
CA LEU A 244 -15.03 -18.60 13.46
C LEU A 244 -14.52 -18.31 14.88
N LEU A 245 -13.70 -17.26 15.01
CA LEU A 245 -13.13 -16.80 16.27
C LEU A 245 -13.85 -15.51 16.72
N GLU A 246 -14.43 -15.53 17.92
CA GLU A 246 -15.10 -14.36 18.51
C GLU A 246 -14.69 -14.20 19.98
N ASN A 247 -14.31 -12.98 20.37
CA ASN A 247 -13.93 -12.63 21.75
C ASN A 247 -12.90 -13.57 22.42
N GLY A 248 -11.98 -14.12 21.61
CA GLY A 248 -10.95 -15.03 22.06
C GLY A 248 -11.35 -16.50 22.15
N GLU A 249 -12.55 -16.87 21.70
CA GLU A 249 -13.08 -18.24 21.72
C GLU A 249 -13.36 -18.76 20.32
N ILE A 250 -13.16 -20.05 20.10
CA ILE A 250 -13.59 -20.72 18.87
C ILE A 250 -15.08 -21.03 19.02
N ILE A 251 -15.90 -20.34 18.21
CA ILE A 251 -17.35 -20.55 18.20
C ILE A 251 -17.70 -21.77 17.36
N GLU A 252 -17.05 -21.91 16.21
CA GLU A 252 -17.37 -22.97 15.25
C GLU A 252 -16.17 -23.29 14.36
N ILE A 253 -16.04 -24.58 14.00
CA ILE A 253 -15.09 -25.08 13.00
C ILE A 253 -15.89 -25.87 11.98
N GLY A 254 -15.81 -25.47 10.71
CA GLY A 254 -16.65 -26.03 9.66
C GLY A 254 -16.05 -25.89 8.27
N LYS A 255 -16.89 -26.08 7.25
CA LYS A 255 -16.51 -25.77 5.87
C LYS A 255 -16.38 -24.24 5.71
N PRO A 256 -15.50 -23.77 4.82
CA PRO A 256 -15.33 -22.35 4.57
C PRO A 256 -16.63 -21.62 4.23
N ASP A 257 -17.44 -22.16 3.32
CA ASP A 257 -18.69 -21.53 2.87
C ASP A 257 -19.70 -21.30 4.01
N ASP A 258 -19.97 -22.34 4.81
CA ASP A 258 -20.92 -22.28 5.93
C ASP A 258 -20.52 -21.20 6.94
N ILE A 259 -19.22 -21.12 7.25
CA ILE A 259 -18.65 -20.16 8.20
C ILE A 259 -18.65 -18.74 7.61
N ILE A 260 -18.35 -18.60 6.32
CA ILE A 260 -18.39 -17.33 5.60
C ILE A 260 -19.82 -16.78 5.57
N GLU A 261 -20.82 -17.58 5.20
CA GLU A 261 -22.23 -17.15 5.17
C GLU A 261 -22.69 -16.68 6.54
N LYS A 262 -22.36 -17.44 7.59
CA LYS A 262 -22.70 -17.09 8.97
C LYS A 262 -22.02 -15.79 9.41
N PHE A 263 -20.77 -15.59 9.03
CA PHE A 263 -20.06 -14.34 9.28
C PHE A 263 -20.67 -13.18 8.49
N SER A 264 -21.00 -13.36 7.22
CA SER A 264 -21.63 -12.34 6.37
C SER A 264 -23.01 -11.92 6.90
N ALA A 265 -23.83 -12.85 7.36
CA ALA A 265 -25.15 -12.56 7.94
C ALA A 265 -25.07 -11.70 9.22
N MET A 266 -23.97 -11.80 9.97
CA MET A 266 -23.73 -10.95 11.14
C MET A 266 -23.35 -9.51 10.76
N THR A 267 -23.16 -9.21 9.47
CA THR A 267 -22.45 -8.01 9.00
C THR A 267 -23.21 -7.19 7.97
N GLU A 268 -24.45 -7.54 7.62
CA GLU A 268 -25.20 -6.83 6.58
C GLU A 268 -25.23 -5.30 6.80
N VAL A 269 -24.83 -4.55 5.77
CA VAL A 269 -24.96 -3.09 5.72
C VAL A 269 -26.42 -2.76 5.49
N VAL A 270 -26.96 -1.82 6.27
CA VAL A 270 -28.32 -1.32 6.03
C VAL A 270 -28.29 -0.50 4.75
N ASN A 271 -28.89 -1.02 3.68
CA ASN A 271 -29.10 -0.27 2.45
C ASN A 271 -30.20 0.77 2.70
N GLU A 272 -29.81 1.95 3.18
CA GLU A 272 -30.70 3.10 3.24
C GLU A 272 -30.81 3.71 1.82
N GLY A 273 -32.03 3.93 1.34
CA GLY A 273 -32.31 4.36 -0.04
C GLY A 273 -31.63 5.66 -0.47
N LYS A 274 -31.65 5.93 -1.78
CA LYS A 274 -31.02 7.12 -2.39
C LYS A 274 -31.50 8.41 -1.72
N ALA A 275 -30.59 9.21 -1.16
CA ALA A 275 -30.96 10.48 -0.53
C ALA A 275 -31.25 11.58 -1.57
N VAL A 276 -31.83 12.69 -1.11
CA VAL A 276 -32.09 13.86 -1.94
C VAL A 276 -30.76 14.57 -2.21
N ILE A 277 -30.35 14.60 -3.47
CA ILE A 277 -29.11 15.23 -3.93
C ILE A 277 -29.42 16.66 -4.37
N GLY A 278 -28.66 17.63 -3.87
CA GLY A 278 -28.81 19.05 -4.18
C GLY A 278 -28.02 19.52 -5.40
N GLU A 279 -27.78 20.83 -5.45
CA GLU A 279 -26.99 21.49 -6.50
C GLU A 279 -25.48 21.27 -6.34
N PRO A 280 -24.66 21.49 -7.39
CA PRO A 280 -23.21 21.36 -7.32
C PRO A 280 -22.59 22.15 -6.15
N ILE A 281 -21.69 21.50 -5.42
CA ILE A 281 -20.91 22.09 -4.31
C ILE A 281 -19.40 22.09 -4.60
N ILE A 282 -18.90 21.18 -5.44
CA ILE A 282 -17.51 21.17 -5.93
C ILE A 282 -17.52 21.07 -7.44
N ILE A 283 -16.72 21.90 -8.11
CA ILE A 283 -16.54 21.84 -9.57
C ILE A 283 -15.04 21.80 -9.91
N LEU A 284 -14.64 20.81 -10.71
CA LEU A 284 -13.30 20.66 -11.23
C LEU A 284 -13.29 20.89 -12.74
N LYS A 285 -12.37 21.73 -13.23
CA LYS A 285 -12.22 22.03 -14.66
C LYS A 285 -10.76 21.86 -15.10
N ASP A 286 -10.53 20.99 -16.08
CA ASP A 286 -9.23 20.67 -16.68
C ASP A 286 -8.08 20.51 -15.67
N LEU A 287 -8.34 19.84 -14.55
CA LEU A 287 -7.38 19.76 -13.46
C LEU A 287 -6.18 18.91 -13.85
N LYS A 288 -4.97 19.43 -13.63
CA LYS A 288 -3.69 18.78 -13.96
C LYS A 288 -2.70 18.87 -12.82
N LYS A 289 -2.01 17.76 -12.55
CA LYS A 289 -0.90 17.66 -11.60
C LYS A 289 0.11 16.63 -12.09
N LYS A 290 1.37 17.02 -12.10
CA LYS A 290 2.51 16.20 -12.47
C LYS A 290 3.45 16.08 -11.28
N TYR A 291 4.03 14.90 -11.11
CA TYR A 291 5.15 14.68 -10.20
C TYR A 291 6.41 14.39 -10.98
N TYR A 292 7.54 14.74 -10.39
CA TYR A 292 8.82 14.30 -10.87
C TYR A 292 9.23 13.01 -10.15
N SER A 293 9.66 12.01 -10.91
CA SER A 293 10.23 10.77 -10.39
C SER A 293 11.59 10.55 -11.03
N TYR A 294 12.62 10.35 -10.21
CA TYR A 294 14.00 10.13 -10.67
C TYR A 294 14.13 8.99 -11.69
N SER A 295 13.34 7.92 -11.56
CA SER A 295 13.41 6.74 -12.44
C SER A 295 12.39 6.73 -13.58
N LYS A 296 11.38 7.60 -13.55
CA LYS A 296 10.25 7.57 -14.50
C LYS A 296 10.00 8.91 -15.20
N GLY A 297 10.78 9.94 -14.89
CA GLY A 297 10.59 11.30 -15.40
C GLY A 297 9.32 11.95 -14.85
N MET A 298 8.72 12.84 -15.63
CA MET A 298 7.43 13.47 -15.29
C MET A 298 6.27 12.45 -15.34
N ILE A 299 5.64 12.20 -14.20
CA ILE A 299 4.45 11.37 -14.08
C ILE A 299 3.21 12.27 -13.95
N PRO A 300 2.28 12.27 -14.91
CA PRO A 300 1.01 12.99 -14.79
C PRO A 300 0.07 12.24 -13.83
N ALA A 301 0.05 12.63 -12.55
CA ALA A 301 -0.83 12.03 -11.55
C ALA A 301 -2.29 12.46 -11.72
N VAL A 302 -2.55 13.67 -12.20
CA VAL A 302 -3.89 14.16 -12.57
C VAL A 302 -3.76 14.81 -13.95
N ASN A 303 -4.63 14.46 -14.89
CA ASN A 303 -4.47 14.85 -16.29
C ASN A 303 -5.80 15.21 -16.95
N GLY A 304 -6.20 16.48 -16.85
CA GLY A 304 -7.40 17.01 -17.49
C GLY A 304 -8.68 16.44 -16.87
N VAL A 305 -8.73 16.41 -15.53
CA VAL A 305 -9.88 15.89 -14.79
C VAL A 305 -10.98 16.94 -14.72
N ASN A 306 -12.20 16.53 -15.10
CA ASN A 306 -13.41 17.35 -15.12
C ASN A 306 -14.57 16.58 -14.49
N PHE A 307 -15.13 17.08 -13.40
CA PHE A 307 -16.37 16.59 -12.81
C PHE A 307 -16.90 17.56 -11.76
N GLU A 308 -18.12 17.30 -11.30
CA GLU A 308 -18.79 18.01 -10.23
C GLU A 308 -19.29 17.03 -9.16
N VAL A 309 -19.33 17.51 -7.92
CA VAL A 309 -19.93 16.84 -6.77
C VAL A 309 -21.07 17.70 -6.26
N ASN A 310 -22.19 17.07 -5.96
CA ASN A 310 -23.43 17.74 -5.55
C ASN A 310 -23.59 17.75 -4.03
N GLU A 311 -24.34 18.73 -3.53
CA GLU A 311 -24.61 18.86 -2.10
C GLU A 311 -25.39 17.64 -1.57
N GLY A 312 -24.92 17.08 -0.44
CA GLY A 312 -25.51 15.90 0.19
C GLY A 312 -25.21 14.58 -0.54
N GLU A 313 -24.42 14.60 -1.61
CA GLU A 313 -23.98 13.43 -2.35
C GLU A 313 -22.81 12.72 -1.65
N ILE A 314 -22.79 11.38 -1.71
CA ILE A 314 -21.59 10.58 -1.47
C ILE A 314 -20.98 10.22 -2.83
N PHE A 315 -19.91 10.93 -3.20
CA PHE A 315 -19.22 10.76 -4.47
C PHE A 315 -17.94 9.93 -4.33
N GLY A 316 -17.89 8.77 -4.98
CA GLY A 316 -16.75 7.86 -4.95
C GLY A 316 -15.71 8.14 -6.05
N ILE A 317 -14.43 8.16 -5.73
CA ILE A 317 -13.31 8.13 -6.68
C ILE A 317 -12.67 6.74 -6.60
N LEU A 318 -13.00 5.89 -7.58
CA LEU A 318 -12.57 4.50 -7.64
C LEU A 318 -11.37 4.35 -8.58
N GLY A 319 -10.42 3.48 -8.23
CA GLY A 319 -9.33 3.11 -9.14
C GLY A 319 -8.19 2.39 -8.43
N ILE A 320 -7.26 1.84 -9.21
CA ILE A 320 -6.09 1.12 -8.67
C ILE A 320 -5.13 2.05 -7.90
N SER A 321 -4.27 1.46 -7.08
CA SER A 321 -3.16 2.17 -6.45
C SER A 321 -2.27 2.85 -7.49
N GLY A 322 -1.89 4.11 -7.23
CA GLY A 322 -1.11 4.91 -8.18
C GLY A 322 -1.90 5.52 -9.34
N ALA A 323 -3.23 5.40 -9.37
CA ALA A 323 -4.05 6.03 -10.41
C ALA A 323 -4.12 7.57 -10.30
N GLY A 324 -3.72 8.16 -9.17
CA GLY A 324 -3.76 9.60 -8.89
C GLY A 324 -4.86 10.06 -7.92
N LYS A 325 -5.61 9.13 -7.33
CA LYS A 325 -6.77 9.41 -6.47
C LYS A 325 -6.45 10.29 -5.25
N THR A 326 -5.41 9.90 -4.49
CA THR A 326 -4.92 10.64 -3.31
C THR A 326 -4.35 12.02 -3.67
N THR A 327 -3.78 12.17 -4.87
CA THR A 327 -3.35 13.49 -5.35
C THR A 327 -4.55 14.37 -5.64
N LEU A 328 -5.56 13.82 -6.34
CA LEU A 328 -6.80 14.51 -6.65
C LEU A 328 -7.56 14.95 -5.38
N SER A 329 -7.72 14.06 -4.41
CA SER A 329 -8.39 14.35 -3.13
C SER A 329 -7.69 15.48 -2.35
N LYS A 330 -6.35 15.46 -2.28
CA LYS A 330 -5.56 16.51 -1.62
C LYS A 330 -5.67 17.87 -2.30
N ILE A 331 -5.82 17.89 -3.63
CA ILE A 331 -6.05 19.13 -4.38
C ILE A 331 -7.45 19.68 -4.09
N ILE A 332 -8.49 18.83 -4.10
CA ILE A 332 -9.86 19.22 -3.75
C ILE A 332 -9.90 19.75 -2.30
N ALA A 333 -9.18 19.11 -1.38
CA ALA A 333 -9.08 19.53 0.02
C ALA A 333 -8.34 20.87 0.24
N GLY A 334 -7.70 21.44 -0.80
CA GLY A 334 -6.83 22.61 -0.66
C GLY A 334 -5.57 22.35 0.17
N ILE A 335 -5.17 21.08 0.33
CA ILE A 335 -3.94 20.65 1.00
C ILE A 335 -2.76 20.71 0.02
N MET A 336 -3.02 20.42 -1.25
CA MET A 336 -2.02 20.35 -2.30
C MET A 336 -2.35 21.27 -3.47
N GLU A 337 -1.32 21.80 -4.12
CA GLU A 337 -1.46 22.66 -5.29
C GLU A 337 -1.46 21.87 -6.59
N ARG A 338 -2.38 22.24 -7.48
CA ARG A 338 -2.40 21.83 -8.89
C ARG A 338 -1.31 22.53 -9.69
N ASP A 339 -1.00 22.01 -10.88
CA ASP A 339 -0.14 22.72 -11.84
C ASP A 339 -0.98 23.57 -12.80
N SER A 340 -2.16 23.07 -13.24
CA SER A 340 -3.13 23.82 -14.06
C SER A 340 -4.55 23.29 -13.88
N GLY A 341 -5.53 24.02 -14.42
CA GLY A 341 -6.97 23.77 -14.24
C GLY A 341 -7.60 24.65 -13.16
N LYS A 342 -8.85 24.37 -12.77
CA LYS A 342 -9.59 25.11 -11.74
C LYS A 342 -10.33 24.17 -10.78
N VAL A 343 -10.42 24.58 -9.52
CA VAL A 343 -11.26 23.94 -8.49
C VAL A 343 -12.07 25.05 -7.83
N ASP A 344 -13.38 24.96 -7.91
CA ASP A 344 -14.32 25.87 -7.27
C ASP A 344 -15.14 25.11 -6.22
N VAL A 345 -15.32 25.70 -5.04
CA VAL A 345 -16.11 25.13 -3.94
C VAL A 345 -17.18 26.13 -3.51
N ARG A 346 -18.43 25.68 -3.38
CA ARG A 346 -19.55 26.51 -2.95
C ARG A 346 -19.70 26.46 -1.42
N ILE A 347 -19.67 27.62 -0.78
CA ILE A 347 -19.92 27.80 0.66
C ILE A 347 -21.17 28.67 0.82
N GLY A 348 -22.30 28.05 1.16
CA GLY A 348 -23.61 28.72 1.11
C GLY A 348 -23.97 29.10 -0.32
N ASP A 349 -24.12 30.40 -0.58
CA ASP A 349 -24.46 30.94 -1.90
C ASP A 349 -23.24 31.46 -2.68
N ILE A 350 -22.03 31.33 -2.12
CA ILE A 350 -20.81 31.90 -2.68
C ILE A 350 -19.92 30.80 -3.26
N TRP A 351 -19.49 30.98 -4.51
CA TRP A 351 -18.45 30.18 -5.13
C TRP A 351 -17.07 30.73 -4.77
N VAL A 352 -16.22 29.87 -4.22
CA VAL A 352 -14.86 30.18 -3.79
C VAL A 352 -13.89 29.45 -4.71
N ASP A 353 -12.99 30.22 -5.33
CA ASP A 353 -11.88 29.65 -6.11
C ASP A 353 -10.84 29.05 -5.14
N MET A 354 -10.72 27.73 -5.14
CA MET A 354 -9.75 27.00 -4.30
C MET A 354 -8.32 27.13 -4.79
N THR A 355 -8.13 27.65 -6.00
CA THR A 355 -6.82 27.69 -6.64
C THR A 355 -6.01 28.90 -6.21
N GLU A 356 -6.69 30.00 -5.89
CA GLU A 356 -6.08 31.20 -5.33
C GLU A 356 -5.82 31.07 -3.82
N LYS A 357 -4.66 31.54 -3.37
CA LYS A 357 -4.29 31.58 -1.95
C LYS A 357 -4.88 32.83 -1.31
N GLY A 358 -5.12 32.77 0.00
CA GLY A 358 -5.61 33.92 0.78
C GLY A 358 -6.85 33.61 1.58
N THR A 359 -7.16 34.47 2.54
CA THR A 359 -8.30 34.34 3.46
C THR A 359 -9.65 34.41 2.75
N ASP A 360 -9.73 35.14 1.63
CA ASP A 360 -10.96 35.30 0.85
C ASP A 360 -11.20 34.19 -0.19
N PHE A 361 -10.16 33.42 -0.51
CA PHE A 361 -10.17 32.34 -1.50
C PHE A 361 -10.06 30.98 -0.80
N ARG A 362 -9.02 30.16 -1.08
CA ARG A 362 -8.82 28.84 -0.45
C ARG A 362 -8.95 28.87 1.08
N GLY A 363 -8.50 29.93 1.75
CA GLY A 363 -8.59 30.09 3.20
C GLY A 363 -10.03 30.17 3.71
N ARG A 364 -10.98 30.66 2.90
CA ARG A 364 -12.41 30.76 3.24
C ARG A 364 -13.11 29.40 3.21
N ALA A 365 -12.79 28.57 2.22
CA ALA A 365 -13.44 27.28 2.04
C ALA A 365 -12.83 26.17 2.92
N LYS A 366 -11.52 26.21 3.18
CA LYS A 366 -10.79 25.17 3.93
C LYS A 366 -11.40 24.81 5.30
N PRO A 367 -11.89 25.74 6.13
CA PRO A 367 -12.56 25.40 7.40
C PRO A 367 -13.82 24.55 7.25
N HIS A 368 -14.49 24.61 6.09
CA HIS A 368 -15.70 23.84 5.79
C HIS A 368 -15.40 22.48 5.14
N ILE A 369 -14.12 22.15 4.92
CA ILE A 369 -13.68 20.90 4.32
C ILE A 369 -12.93 20.08 5.37
N GLY A 370 -13.51 18.94 5.75
CA GLY A 370 -12.85 17.90 6.52
C GLY A 370 -12.03 16.99 5.60
N TYR A 371 -10.83 16.59 6.03
CA TYR A 371 -10.01 15.62 5.30
C TYR A 371 -9.51 14.55 6.26
N LEU A 372 -9.78 13.29 5.94
CA LEU A 372 -9.26 12.12 6.64
C LEU A 372 -8.23 11.43 5.74
N HIS A 373 -6.98 11.41 6.18
CA HIS A 373 -5.88 10.75 5.46
C HIS A 373 -5.89 9.24 5.72
N GLN A 374 -5.28 8.48 4.79
CA GLN A 374 -5.13 7.02 4.87
C GLN A 374 -4.39 6.55 6.15
N GLU A 375 -3.40 7.34 6.59
CA GLU A 375 -2.67 7.12 7.85
C GLU A 375 -3.29 8.01 8.93
N TYR A 376 -4.34 7.52 9.58
CA TYR A 376 -4.97 8.19 10.71
C TYR A 376 -4.26 7.83 12.01
N SER A 377 -3.96 8.83 12.83
CA SER A 377 -3.48 8.62 14.20
C SER A 377 -4.12 9.63 15.16
N LEU A 378 -4.72 9.08 16.22
CA LEU A 378 -5.06 9.85 17.40
C LEU A 378 -3.76 10.19 18.14
N TYR A 379 -3.71 11.32 18.85
CA TYR A 379 -2.59 11.65 19.70
C TYR A 379 -2.47 10.60 20.82
N PRO A 380 -1.39 9.80 20.86
CA PRO A 380 -1.42 8.57 21.67
C PRO A 380 -1.45 8.79 23.18
N HIS A 381 -0.91 9.93 23.63
CA HIS A 381 -0.83 10.34 25.03
C HIS A 381 -2.12 11.03 25.52
N ARG A 382 -3.18 11.05 24.71
CA ARG A 382 -4.44 11.74 25.03
C ARG A 382 -5.62 10.76 25.01
N ASN A 383 -6.63 11.06 25.83
CA ASN A 383 -7.89 10.35 25.81
C ASN A 383 -8.76 10.78 24.61
N VAL A 384 -9.84 10.05 24.35
CA VAL A 384 -10.79 10.32 23.26
C VAL A 384 -11.37 11.72 23.38
N LEU A 385 -11.81 12.13 24.57
CA LEU A 385 -12.37 13.46 24.80
C LEU A 385 -11.41 14.56 24.33
N SER A 386 -10.15 14.53 24.79
CA SER A 386 -9.15 15.54 24.44
C SER A 386 -8.80 15.52 22.95
N ASN A 387 -8.70 14.34 22.34
CA ASN A 387 -8.42 14.22 20.90
C ASN A 387 -9.50 14.91 20.06
N LEU A 388 -10.77 14.72 20.43
CA LEU A 388 -11.91 15.29 19.72
C LEU A 388 -12.04 16.80 20.00
N THR A 389 -11.97 17.22 21.25
CA THR A 389 -12.20 18.62 21.63
C THR A 389 -11.10 19.55 21.12
N ASP A 390 -9.84 19.12 21.14
CA ASP A 390 -8.72 19.92 20.61
C ASP A 390 -8.87 20.19 19.11
N SER A 391 -9.55 19.29 18.40
CA SER A 391 -9.79 19.44 16.98
C SER A 391 -10.74 20.59 16.69
N ILE A 392 -11.62 20.99 17.62
CA ILE A 392 -12.59 22.08 17.41
C ILE A 392 -11.89 23.43 17.19
N GLY A 393 -10.69 23.63 17.75
CA GLY A 393 -9.96 24.91 17.66
C GLY A 393 -10.58 26.04 18.49
N LEU A 394 -11.52 25.70 19.39
CA LEU A 394 -12.17 26.61 20.34
C LEU A 394 -12.07 26.04 21.74
N LYS A 395 -11.85 26.90 22.74
CA LYS A 395 -11.95 26.49 24.14
C LYS A 395 -13.42 26.42 24.54
N LEU A 396 -13.94 25.21 24.67
CA LEU A 396 -15.28 24.94 25.19
C LEU A 396 -15.24 24.74 26.70
N GLU A 397 -16.35 25.06 27.36
CA GLU A 397 -16.58 24.67 28.75
C GLU A 397 -16.69 23.12 28.84
N PRO A 398 -16.18 22.47 29.91
CA PRO A 398 -16.08 21.01 29.99
C PRO A 398 -17.37 20.22 29.70
N GLU A 399 -18.53 20.67 30.17
CA GLU A 399 -19.81 19.99 29.94
C GLU A 399 -20.25 20.10 28.48
N LEU A 400 -20.05 21.28 27.87
CA LEU A 400 -20.30 21.47 26.43
C LEU A 400 -19.36 20.63 25.58
N ALA A 401 -18.10 20.55 25.97
CA ALA A 401 -17.08 19.75 25.29
C ALA A 401 -17.46 18.26 25.31
N ARG A 402 -17.89 17.73 26.46
CA ARG A 402 -18.40 16.36 26.60
C ARG A 402 -19.64 16.13 25.77
N THR A 403 -20.64 17.00 25.88
CA THR A 403 -21.90 16.89 25.13
C THR A 403 -21.65 16.85 23.62
N LYS A 404 -20.81 17.75 23.11
CA LYS A 404 -20.47 17.79 21.67
C LYS A 404 -19.66 16.56 21.23
N THR A 405 -18.77 16.06 22.10
CA THR A 405 -18.00 14.83 21.84
C THR A 405 -18.92 13.62 21.73
N ILE A 406 -19.86 13.45 22.64
CA ILE A 406 -20.84 12.36 22.61
C ILE A 406 -21.71 12.46 21.35
N ALA A 407 -22.18 13.65 20.98
CA ALA A 407 -22.93 13.85 19.75
C ALA A 407 -22.13 13.44 18.50
N ALA A 408 -20.84 13.80 18.43
CA ALA A 408 -19.96 13.40 17.33
C ALA A 408 -19.71 11.89 17.29
N LEU A 409 -19.57 11.24 18.45
CA LEU A 409 -19.43 9.78 18.54
C LEU A 409 -20.72 9.06 18.12
N LYS A 410 -21.90 9.58 18.49
CA LYS A 410 -23.17 9.04 18.05
C LYS A 410 -23.38 9.18 16.55
N ALA A 411 -22.96 10.31 15.96
CA ALA A 411 -23.03 10.51 14.52
C ALA A 411 -22.21 9.48 13.71
N VAL A 412 -21.19 8.88 14.32
CA VAL A 412 -20.40 7.78 13.72
C VAL A 412 -20.84 6.40 14.24
N GLY A 413 -22.01 6.27 14.86
CA GLY A 413 -22.61 4.98 15.19
C GLY A 413 -22.14 4.35 16.52
N PHE A 414 -21.63 5.13 17.48
CA PHE A 414 -21.57 4.68 18.87
C PHE A 414 -22.93 4.82 19.54
N ASP A 415 -23.37 3.82 20.31
CA ASP A 415 -24.50 4.00 21.22
C ASP A 415 -24.12 4.90 22.39
N GLU A 416 -25.14 5.40 23.10
CA GLU A 416 -24.95 6.35 24.20
C GLU A 416 -24.01 5.78 25.28
N ASN A 417 -24.20 4.54 25.71
CA ASN A 417 -23.44 3.96 26.81
C ASN A 417 -21.97 3.77 26.44
N THR A 418 -21.70 3.20 25.26
CA THR A 418 -20.33 3.02 24.78
C THR A 418 -19.65 4.36 24.53
N ALA A 419 -20.37 5.37 24.00
CA ALA A 419 -19.82 6.71 23.81
C ALA A 419 -19.30 7.30 25.13
N HIS A 420 -20.03 7.14 26.24
CA HIS A 420 -19.59 7.56 27.58
C HIS A 420 -18.38 6.77 28.07
N GLU A 421 -18.36 5.45 27.86
CA GLU A 421 -17.28 4.57 28.32
C GLU A 421 -15.93 4.89 27.66
N ILE A 422 -15.92 5.23 26.36
CA ILE A 422 -14.67 5.44 25.62
C ILE A 422 -14.06 6.82 25.82
N LEU A 423 -14.77 7.80 26.40
CA LEU A 423 -14.29 9.20 26.53
C LEU A 423 -12.92 9.29 27.20
N GLU A 424 -12.72 8.50 28.26
CA GLU A 424 -11.50 8.51 29.07
C GLU A 424 -10.44 7.51 28.57
N LYS A 425 -10.79 6.66 27.59
CA LYS A 425 -9.84 5.71 27.00
C LYS A 425 -8.81 6.43 26.13
N THR A 426 -7.59 5.92 26.13
CA THR A 426 -6.49 6.32 25.26
C THR A 426 -6.52 5.54 23.94
N SER A 427 -5.77 6.01 22.94
CA SER A 427 -5.70 5.35 21.62
C SER A 427 -5.29 3.87 21.67
N TYR A 428 -4.50 3.46 22.67
CA TYR A 428 -4.02 2.09 22.82
C TYR A 428 -5.07 1.14 23.42
N GLU A 429 -6.02 1.68 24.18
CA GLU A 429 -7.08 0.92 24.84
C GLU A 429 -8.29 0.68 23.91
N LEU A 430 -8.38 1.45 22.82
CA LEU A 430 -9.38 1.30 21.79
C LEU A 430 -9.02 0.12 20.85
N SER A 431 -10.05 -0.58 20.37
CA SER A 431 -9.93 -1.48 19.23
C SER A 431 -9.61 -0.71 17.95
N VAL A 432 -9.19 -1.41 16.90
CA VAL A 432 -8.87 -0.79 15.60
C VAL A 432 -10.09 -0.09 15.00
N GLY A 433 -11.27 -0.72 15.05
CA GLY A 433 -12.52 -0.13 14.56
C GLY A 433 -12.99 1.05 15.40
N GLU A 434 -12.87 0.98 16.73
CA GLU A 434 -13.19 2.13 17.61
C GLU A 434 -12.28 3.32 17.34
N ARG A 435 -10.95 3.11 17.26
CA ARG A 435 -9.99 4.18 16.91
C ARG A 435 -10.40 4.89 15.63
N GLN A 436 -10.86 4.14 14.65
CA GLN A 436 -11.21 4.68 13.36
C GLN A 436 -12.51 5.50 13.41
N ARG A 437 -13.57 4.97 14.03
CA ARG A 437 -14.81 5.74 14.23
C ARG A 437 -14.54 6.99 15.05
N VAL A 438 -13.71 6.91 16.09
CA VAL A 438 -13.23 8.08 16.84
C VAL A 438 -12.48 9.06 15.93
N THR A 439 -11.64 8.60 15.01
CA THR A 439 -10.96 9.50 14.05
C THR A 439 -11.96 10.14 13.06
N MET A 440 -12.98 9.41 12.62
CA MET A 440 -14.06 10.00 11.81
C MET A 440 -14.80 11.08 12.60
N ALA A 441 -15.13 10.81 13.87
CA ALA A 441 -15.76 11.77 14.77
C ALA A 441 -14.87 13.01 14.98
N GLN A 442 -13.54 12.85 15.02
CA GLN A 442 -12.58 13.96 15.09
C GLN A 442 -12.69 14.93 13.90
N VAL A 443 -13.04 14.43 12.71
CA VAL A 443 -13.28 15.27 11.53
C VAL A 443 -14.69 15.86 11.56
N LEU A 444 -15.69 15.05 11.94
CA LEU A 444 -17.11 15.45 11.98
C LEU A 444 -17.42 16.47 13.08
N ILE A 445 -16.67 16.48 14.18
CA ILE A 445 -16.91 17.41 15.31
C ILE A 445 -16.73 18.88 14.91
N ARG A 446 -16.04 19.16 13.80
CA ARG A 446 -15.91 20.49 13.19
C ARG A 446 -17.12 20.91 12.36
N GLU A 447 -18.11 20.02 12.19
CA GLU A 447 -19.30 20.21 11.36
C GLU A 447 -18.97 20.69 9.92
N PRO A 448 -18.05 20.00 9.21
CA PRO A 448 -17.71 20.38 7.84
C PRO A 448 -18.88 20.11 6.88
N ARG A 449 -19.00 20.96 5.86
CA ARG A 449 -19.97 20.79 4.76
C ARG A 449 -19.55 19.71 3.78
N ILE A 450 -18.24 19.57 3.59
CA ILE A 450 -17.61 18.61 2.70
C ILE A 450 -16.63 17.78 3.51
N ILE A 451 -16.70 16.46 3.39
CA ILE A 451 -15.73 15.54 3.96
C ILE A 451 -15.07 14.76 2.85
N ILE A 452 -13.75 14.68 2.88
CA ILE A 452 -12.95 13.92 1.94
C ILE A 452 -12.25 12.80 2.71
N PHE A 453 -12.57 11.56 2.38
CA PHE A 453 -11.98 10.37 2.97
C PHE A 453 -11.05 9.69 1.98
N ASP A 454 -9.77 9.57 2.35
CA ASP A 454 -8.74 8.94 1.54
C ASP A 454 -8.49 7.50 2.00
N GLU A 455 -9.04 6.52 1.26
CA GLU A 455 -8.98 5.10 1.59
C GLU A 455 -9.47 4.78 3.02
N PRO A 456 -10.72 5.19 3.38
CA PRO A 456 -11.21 5.06 4.74
C PRO A 456 -11.31 3.60 5.18
N THR A 457 -11.51 2.64 4.28
CA THR A 457 -11.75 1.23 4.62
C THR A 457 -10.54 0.31 4.49
N GLY A 458 -9.38 0.82 4.05
CA GLY A 458 -8.14 0.10 3.72
C GLY A 458 -8.07 -1.40 4.09
N THR A 459 -7.27 -1.75 5.10
CA THR A 459 -7.01 -3.14 5.52
C THR A 459 -8.01 -3.64 6.56
N MET A 460 -9.20 -3.03 6.64
CA MET A 460 -10.16 -3.41 7.66
C MET A 460 -10.85 -4.72 7.32
N ASP A 461 -11.28 -5.42 8.36
CA ASP A 461 -12.20 -6.53 8.21
C ASP A 461 -13.56 -6.06 7.68
N PRO A 462 -14.36 -6.94 7.04
CA PRO A 462 -15.59 -6.54 6.39
C PRO A 462 -16.60 -5.99 7.40
N ILE A 463 -16.57 -6.45 8.64
CA ILE A 463 -17.45 -5.96 9.71
C ILE A 463 -17.10 -4.51 10.00
N THR A 464 -15.83 -4.22 10.28
CA THR A 464 -15.37 -2.84 10.51
C THR A 464 -15.61 -1.96 9.29
N LYS A 465 -15.45 -2.47 8.06
CA LYS A 465 -15.80 -1.72 6.83
C LYS A 465 -17.28 -1.36 6.78
N ASN A 466 -18.14 -2.30 7.17
CA ASN A 466 -19.59 -2.12 7.22
C ASN A 466 -20.00 -1.17 8.35
N GLU A 467 -19.33 -1.23 9.50
CA GLU A 467 -19.48 -0.23 10.57
C GLU A 467 -19.14 1.16 10.04
N VAL A 468 -17.99 1.33 9.37
CA VAL A 468 -17.56 2.61 8.78
C VAL A 468 -18.53 3.08 7.69
N ALA A 469 -19.02 2.17 6.84
CA ALA A 469 -20.06 2.46 5.86
C ALA A 469 -21.33 3.00 6.52
N ASN A 470 -21.84 2.29 7.54
CA ASN A 470 -23.00 2.71 8.31
C ASN A 470 -22.76 4.05 9.01
N SER A 471 -21.57 4.29 9.55
CA SER A 471 -21.18 5.58 10.14
C SER A 471 -21.23 6.71 9.12
N ILE A 472 -20.77 6.49 7.88
CA ILE A 472 -20.83 7.49 6.81
C ILE A 472 -22.27 7.79 6.41
N LEU A 473 -23.07 6.74 6.19
CA LEU A 473 -24.48 6.87 5.82
C LEU A 473 -25.28 7.60 6.91
N THR A 474 -25.06 7.24 8.18
CA THR A 474 -25.67 7.89 9.34
C THR A 474 -25.24 9.35 9.43
N ALA A 475 -23.93 9.64 9.35
CA ALA A 475 -23.43 11.00 9.38
C ALA A 475 -24.05 11.86 8.26
N ARG A 476 -24.07 11.37 7.02
CA ARG A 476 -24.73 12.05 5.89
C ARG A 476 -26.19 12.38 6.20
N LYS A 477 -26.95 11.43 6.74
CA LYS A 477 -28.37 11.59 7.06
C LYS A 477 -28.63 12.60 8.16
N GLU A 478 -27.83 12.56 9.23
CA GLU A 478 -27.99 13.42 10.40
C GLU A 478 -27.50 14.86 10.14
N THR A 479 -26.44 15.03 9.36
CA THR A 479 -25.78 16.35 9.18
C THR A 479 -25.98 16.97 7.79
N GLY A 480 -26.46 16.20 6.80
CA GLY A 480 -26.53 16.64 5.41
C GLY A 480 -25.15 16.85 4.77
N THR A 481 -24.08 16.29 5.35
CA THR A 481 -22.71 16.49 4.86
C THR A 481 -22.50 15.80 3.51
N THR A 482 -21.75 16.46 2.63
CA THR A 482 -21.31 15.91 1.34
C THR A 482 -20.02 15.12 1.52
N PHE A 483 -19.93 13.92 0.95
CA PHE A 483 -18.74 13.07 1.07
C PHE A 483 -18.05 12.86 -0.28
N VAL A 484 -16.72 12.96 -0.30
CA VAL A 484 -15.87 12.49 -1.39
C VAL A 484 -15.04 11.33 -0.86
N ILE A 485 -15.32 10.13 -1.33
CA ILE A 485 -14.67 8.91 -0.86
C ILE A 485 -13.69 8.44 -1.93
N VAL A 486 -12.40 8.43 -1.60
CA VAL A 486 -11.40 7.74 -2.41
C VAL A 486 -11.29 6.31 -1.93
N SER A 487 -11.45 5.34 -2.83
CA SER A 487 -11.24 3.93 -2.50
C SER A 487 -10.77 3.12 -3.70
N HIS A 488 -10.16 1.97 -3.44
CA HIS A 488 -9.98 0.91 -4.43
C HIS A 488 -10.94 -0.27 -4.19
N ASP A 489 -11.75 -0.21 -3.12
CA ASP A 489 -12.73 -1.24 -2.75
C ASP A 489 -14.05 -1.00 -3.50
N MET A 490 -14.30 -1.87 -4.48
CA MET A 490 -15.48 -1.81 -5.33
C MET A 490 -16.79 -2.07 -4.58
N GLU A 491 -16.78 -2.96 -3.59
CA GLU A 491 -17.97 -3.35 -2.85
C GLU A 491 -18.36 -2.26 -1.85
N PHE A 492 -17.36 -1.68 -1.18
CA PHE A 492 -17.57 -0.51 -0.34
C PHE A 492 -18.14 0.68 -1.12
N VAL A 493 -17.57 1.00 -2.29
CA VAL A 493 -18.09 2.07 -3.14
C VAL A 493 -19.51 1.78 -3.61
N ARG A 494 -19.82 0.54 -3.97
CA ARG A 494 -21.16 0.11 -4.38
C ARG A 494 -22.22 0.37 -3.29
N ASN A 495 -21.85 0.06 -2.05
CA ASN A 495 -22.79 0.08 -0.93
C ASN A 495 -22.96 1.47 -0.33
N VAL A 496 -22.00 2.38 -0.52
CA VAL A 496 -21.96 3.68 0.18
C VAL A 496 -22.12 4.87 -0.77
N CYS A 497 -21.62 4.81 -2.00
CA CYS A 497 -21.60 5.97 -2.90
C CYS A 497 -22.86 6.05 -3.78
N ASP A 498 -23.40 7.26 -3.96
CA ASP A 498 -24.50 7.50 -4.90
C ASP A 498 -24.01 7.51 -6.35
N ARG A 499 -22.88 8.19 -6.58
CA ARG A 499 -22.17 8.25 -7.86
C ARG A 499 -20.71 7.94 -7.66
N THR A 500 -20.07 7.41 -8.70
CA THR A 500 -18.63 7.18 -8.69
C THR A 500 -17.99 7.57 -10.01
N ALA A 501 -16.72 7.96 -9.94
CA ALA A 501 -15.85 8.16 -11.08
C ALA A 501 -14.69 7.16 -11.03
N HIS A 502 -14.45 6.47 -12.15
CA HIS A 502 -13.33 5.55 -12.31
C HIS A 502 -12.10 6.29 -12.83
N MET A 503 -11.06 6.36 -12.01
CA MET A 503 -9.79 7.02 -12.31
C MET A 503 -8.71 6.00 -12.74
N LYS A 504 -8.09 6.26 -13.89
CA LYS A 504 -7.03 5.43 -14.47
C LYS A 504 -5.97 6.32 -15.10
N LEU A 505 -4.71 6.17 -14.64
CA LEU A 505 -3.55 6.92 -15.17
C LEU A 505 -3.77 8.45 -15.21
N GLY A 506 -4.32 9.00 -14.12
CA GLY A 506 -4.57 10.42 -13.98
C GLY A 506 -5.82 10.95 -14.68
N LYS A 507 -6.55 10.12 -15.44
CA LYS A 507 -7.77 10.52 -16.16
C LYS A 507 -9.01 9.85 -15.57
N ILE A 508 -10.17 10.51 -15.68
CA ILE A 508 -11.47 9.89 -15.42
C ILE A 508 -11.90 9.17 -16.70
N THR A 509 -12.22 7.88 -16.58
CA THR A 509 -12.55 7.01 -17.71
C THR A 509 -14.03 6.69 -17.81
N ALA A 510 -14.71 6.61 -16.67
CA ALA A 510 -16.16 6.42 -16.56
C ALA A 510 -16.67 7.18 -15.33
N MET A 511 -17.92 7.61 -15.36
CA MET A 511 -18.58 8.30 -14.25
C MET A 511 -20.10 8.13 -14.34
N GLY A 512 -20.77 7.89 -13.22
CA GLY A 512 -22.21 7.66 -13.18
C GLY A 512 -22.66 7.08 -11.84
N ASP A 513 -23.84 6.45 -11.82
CA ASP A 513 -24.29 5.65 -10.68
C ASP A 513 -23.23 4.59 -10.34
N ALA A 514 -22.93 4.43 -9.05
CA ALA A 514 -21.88 3.53 -8.59
C ALA A 514 -22.05 2.11 -9.16
N GLY A 515 -23.28 1.58 -9.16
CA GLY A 515 -23.56 0.24 -9.70
C GLY A 515 -23.29 0.13 -11.20
N SER A 516 -23.62 1.15 -11.97
CA SER A 516 -23.43 1.15 -13.43
C SER A 516 -21.95 1.20 -13.82
N VAL A 517 -21.17 2.07 -13.18
CA VAL A 517 -19.73 2.20 -13.43
C VAL A 517 -18.98 0.93 -13.04
N LEU A 518 -19.36 0.29 -11.94
CA LEU A 518 -18.76 -0.98 -11.50
C LEU A 518 -18.99 -2.10 -12.51
N GLU A 519 -20.19 -2.20 -13.08
CA GLU A 519 -20.47 -3.18 -14.13
C GLU A 519 -19.67 -2.87 -15.41
N GLU A 520 -19.52 -1.60 -15.79
CA GLU A 520 -18.67 -1.20 -16.92
C GLU A 520 -17.20 -1.61 -16.72
N ILE A 521 -16.65 -1.42 -15.51
CA ILE A 521 -15.29 -1.85 -15.15
C ILE A 521 -15.16 -3.38 -15.24
N LYS A 522 -16.13 -4.13 -14.70
CA LYS A 522 -16.11 -5.60 -14.77
C LYS A 522 -16.15 -6.10 -16.21
N ILE A 523 -16.95 -5.47 -17.06
CA ILE A 523 -17.01 -5.78 -18.49
C ILE A 523 -15.67 -5.46 -19.16
N GLU A 524 -15.06 -4.30 -18.89
CA GLU A 524 -13.74 -3.93 -19.42
C GLU A 524 -12.66 -4.94 -18.98
N GLU A 525 -12.64 -5.32 -17.70
CA GLU A 525 -11.69 -6.31 -17.17
C GLU A 525 -11.91 -7.71 -17.72
N LYS A 526 -13.18 -8.13 -17.85
CA LYS A 526 -13.53 -9.44 -18.40
C LYS A 526 -13.18 -9.51 -19.88
N ALA A 527 -13.50 -8.47 -20.64
CA ALA A 527 -13.08 -8.33 -22.03
C ALA A 527 -11.56 -8.39 -22.15
N ASP A 528 -10.78 -7.66 -21.33
CA ASP A 528 -9.31 -7.71 -21.39
C ASP A 528 -8.73 -9.10 -21.06
N ARG A 529 -9.38 -9.86 -20.17
CA ARG A 529 -9.01 -11.24 -19.82
C ARG A 529 -9.35 -12.24 -20.93
N GLU A 530 -10.50 -12.07 -21.58
CA GLU A 530 -11.04 -12.97 -22.61
C GLU A 530 -10.55 -12.62 -24.03
N LYS A 531 -9.86 -11.49 -24.21
CA LYS A 531 -9.25 -11.11 -25.49
C LYS A 531 -8.42 -12.24 -26.08
N THR A 532 -8.83 -12.68 -27.26
CA THR A 532 -8.07 -13.61 -28.07
C THR A 532 -6.73 -12.99 -28.47
N PRO A 533 -5.74 -13.80 -28.91
CA PRO A 533 -4.52 -13.26 -29.52
C PRO A 533 -4.81 -12.31 -30.69
N GLN A 534 -5.91 -12.51 -31.41
CA GLN A 534 -6.35 -11.64 -32.50
C GLN A 534 -6.82 -10.27 -31.99
N ASP A 535 -7.61 -10.24 -30.91
CA ASP A 535 -8.07 -8.98 -30.32
C ASP A 535 -6.91 -8.16 -29.75
N ARG A 536 -5.94 -8.84 -29.13
CA ARG A 536 -4.71 -8.20 -28.65
C ARG A 536 -3.86 -7.65 -29.79
N ASN A 537 -3.83 -8.34 -30.93
CA ASN A 537 -3.16 -7.82 -32.13
C ASN A 537 -3.85 -6.55 -32.65
N ASN A 538 -5.18 -6.53 -32.70
CA ASN A 538 -5.94 -5.35 -33.11
C ASN A 538 -5.71 -4.17 -32.14
N ASP A 539 -5.68 -4.42 -30.84
CA ASP A 539 -5.34 -3.40 -29.83
C ASP A 539 -3.91 -2.89 -29.98
N LEU A 540 -2.94 -3.77 -30.23
CA LEU A 540 -1.55 -3.40 -30.47
C LEU A 540 -1.44 -2.45 -31.68
N GLU A 541 -2.08 -2.82 -32.80
CA GLU A 541 -2.13 -1.96 -33.99
C GLU A 541 -2.81 -0.63 -33.70
N ARG A 542 -3.91 -0.64 -32.94
CA ARG A 542 -4.62 0.59 -32.54
C ARG A 542 -3.75 1.51 -31.68
N PHE A 543 -3.00 0.96 -30.71
CA PHE A 543 -2.11 1.75 -29.87
C PHE A 543 -0.95 2.33 -30.66
N LEU A 544 -0.32 1.56 -31.54
CA LEU A 544 0.75 2.04 -32.42
C LEU A 544 0.24 3.14 -33.37
N LYS A 545 -0.96 2.96 -33.95
CA LYS A 545 -1.60 3.98 -34.78
C LYS A 545 -1.89 5.27 -34.01
N ARG A 546 -2.39 5.17 -32.78
CA ARG A 546 -2.63 6.36 -31.94
C ARG A 546 -1.34 7.03 -31.50
N ALA A 547 -0.30 6.26 -31.17
CA ALA A 547 1.03 6.82 -30.89
C ALA A 547 1.53 7.64 -32.08
N GLN A 548 1.38 7.14 -33.32
CA GLN A 548 1.74 7.87 -34.52
C GLN A 548 0.90 9.16 -34.71
N GLN A 549 -0.41 9.09 -34.50
CA GLN A 549 -1.26 10.29 -34.56
C GLN A 549 -0.86 11.36 -33.54
N CYS A 550 -0.49 10.93 -32.32
CA CYS A 550 -0.01 11.83 -31.28
C CYS A 550 1.36 12.44 -31.63
N THR A 551 2.20 11.72 -32.38
CA THR A 551 3.45 12.25 -32.96
C THR A 551 3.14 13.39 -33.92
N ASP A 552 2.18 13.19 -34.84
CA ASP A 552 1.78 14.20 -35.83
C ASP A 552 1.22 15.48 -35.16
N LEU A 553 0.57 15.33 -33.99
CA LEU A 553 0.02 16.41 -33.18
C LEU A 553 1.01 17.03 -32.18
N ASN A 554 2.27 16.55 -32.15
CA ASN A 554 3.33 17.01 -31.24
C ASN A 554 3.00 16.86 -29.74
N VAL A 555 2.25 15.82 -29.35
CA VAL A 555 1.86 15.59 -27.94
C VAL A 555 2.68 14.45 -27.35
N LEU A 556 3.94 14.72 -26.99
CA LEU A 556 4.91 13.70 -26.56
C LEU A 556 4.43 12.83 -25.39
N ASN A 557 3.68 13.39 -24.44
CA ASN A 557 3.15 12.62 -23.30
C ASN A 557 2.12 11.57 -23.72
N ASP A 558 1.29 11.89 -24.73
CA ASP A 558 0.31 10.94 -25.26
C ASP A 558 0.99 9.90 -26.16
N VAL A 559 2.07 10.26 -26.86
CA VAL A 559 2.95 9.30 -27.54
C VAL A 559 3.51 8.29 -26.54
N ASP A 560 4.10 8.75 -25.43
CA ASP A 560 4.68 7.87 -24.40
C ASP A 560 3.63 6.95 -23.76
N PHE A 561 2.41 7.46 -23.55
CA PHE A 561 1.29 6.67 -23.05
C PHE A 561 0.92 5.52 -23.99
N TYR A 562 0.71 5.80 -25.28
CA TYR A 562 0.32 4.78 -26.25
C TYR A 562 1.46 3.80 -26.55
N VAL A 563 2.71 4.27 -26.56
CA VAL A 563 3.91 3.43 -26.67
C VAL A 563 4.02 2.47 -25.47
N SER A 564 3.76 2.95 -24.25
CA SER A 564 3.75 2.09 -23.05
C SER A 564 2.69 1.00 -23.15
N LYS A 565 1.48 1.34 -23.62
CA LYS A 565 0.39 0.37 -23.85
C LYS A 565 0.71 -0.62 -24.96
N ALA A 566 1.35 -0.18 -26.04
CA ALA A 566 1.83 -1.04 -27.11
C ALA A 566 2.88 -2.03 -26.59
N LYS A 567 3.89 -1.57 -25.83
CA LYS A 567 4.92 -2.44 -25.20
C LYS A 567 4.28 -3.47 -24.26
N GLU A 568 3.34 -3.06 -23.40
CA GLU A 568 2.63 -3.99 -22.49
C GLU A 568 1.86 -5.07 -23.28
N THR A 569 1.22 -4.68 -24.39
CA THR A 569 0.42 -5.60 -25.23
C THR A 569 1.32 -6.51 -26.06
N ALA A 570 2.43 -6.00 -26.58
CA ALA A 570 3.43 -6.76 -27.32
C ALA A 570 4.09 -7.85 -26.47
N VAL A 571 4.43 -7.55 -25.20
CA VAL A 571 4.92 -8.54 -24.23
C VAL A 571 3.89 -9.66 -24.01
N LYS A 572 2.61 -9.30 -23.87
CA LYS A 572 1.51 -10.29 -23.73
C LYS A 572 1.28 -11.15 -24.97
N LEU A 573 1.75 -10.69 -26.14
CA LEU A 573 1.66 -11.37 -27.43
C LEU A 573 2.96 -12.07 -27.85
N ASN A 574 4.04 -11.89 -27.09
CA ASN A 574 5.40 -12.27 -27.49
C ASN A 574 5.76 -11.74 -28.89
N LYS A 575 5.33 -10.51 -29.21
CA LYS A 575 5.64 -9.82 -30.47
C LYS A 575 6.78 -8.83 -30.27
N ASP A 576 7.73 -8.85 -31.19
CA ASP A 576 8.68 -7.75 -31.32
C ASP A 576 8.00 -6.58 -32.06
N ILE A 577 8.14 -5.38 -31.48
CA ILE A 577 7.63 -4.12 -32.04
C ILE A 577 8.75 -3.08 -32.22
N SER A 578 10.00 -3.53 -32.20
CA SER A 578 11.19 -2.68 -32.33
C SER A 578 11.13 -1.79 -33.58
N GLY A 579 10.72 -2.34 -34.72
CA GLY A 579 10.60 -1.61 -35.98
C GLY A 579 9.53 -0.52 -35.99
N GLU A 580 8.40 -0.73 -35.32
CA GLU A 580 7.34 0.28 -35.19
C GLU A 580 7.72 1.37 -34.20
N LEU A 581 8.44 1.03 -33.13
CA LEU A 581 9.00 2.00 -32.20
C LEU A 581 10.06 2.88 -32.86
N GLU A 582 10.84 2.34 -33.79
CA GLU A 582 11.84 3.09 -34.55
C GLU A 582 11.20 4.25 -35.34
N ARG A 583 9.99 4.06 -35.87
CA ARG A 583 9.23 5.10 -36.61
C ARG A 583 8.77 6.24 -35.72
N LEU A 584 8.71 6.04 -34.41
CA LEU A 584 8.31 7.05 -33.43
C LEU A 584 9.49 7.84 -32.87
N LYS A 585 10.75 7.42 -33.14
CA LYS A 585 11.97 8.12 -32.70
C LYS A 585 11.99 9.61 -33.06
N PRO A 586 11.58 10.06 -34.27
CA PRO A 586 11.57 11.48 -34.61
C PRO A 586 10.73 12.35 -33.67
N ALA A 587 9.65 11.78 -33.09
CA ALA A 587 8.82 12.47 -32.09
C ALA A 587 9.60 12.70 -30.80
N TYR A 588 10.31 11.67 -30.34
CA TYR A 588 11.15 11.72 -29.16
C TYR A 588 12.35 12.66 -29.38
N GLU A 589 13.02 12.60 -30.53
CA GLU A 589 14.11 13.52 -30.89
C GLU A 589 13.66 14.99 -30.84
N LYS A 590 12.50 15.29 -31.41
CA LYS A 590 11.93 16.64 -31.38
C LYS A 590 11.60 17.09 -29.96
N GLY A 591 10.93 16.23 -29.18
CA GLY A 591 10.59 16.53 -27.79
C GLY A 591 11.81 16.71 -26.89
N ILE A 592 12.85 15.90 -27.09
CA ILE A 592 14.14 16.04 -26.42
C ILE A 592 14.82 17.35 -26.82
N SER A 593 14.81 17.70 -28.11
CA SER A 593 15.36 18.98 -28.59
C SER A 593 14.66 20.18 -27.95
N GLU A 594 13.33 20.16 -27.81
CA GLU A 594 12.57 21.20 -27.11
C GLU A 594 12.96 21.28 -25.61
N MET A 595 13.13 20.14 -24.94
CA MET A 595 13.60 20.10 -23.54
C MET A 595 15.01 20.66 -23.38
N LEU A 596 15.93 20.33 -24.30
CA LEU A 596 17.30 20.84 -24.27
C LEU A 596 17.35 22.36 -24.52
N LYS A 597 16.46 22.90 -25.37
CA LYS A 597 16.33 24.35 -25.56
C LYS A 597 15.82 25.06 -24.30
N GLU A 598 14.83 24.49 -23.61
CA GLU A 598 14.40 25.02 -22.32
C GLU A 598 15.53 24.93 -21.29
N ALA A 599 16.30 23.83 -21.26
CA ALA A 599 17.47 23.71 -20.42
C ALA A 599 18.51 24.82 -20.70
N GLU A 600 18.80 25.12 -21.97
CA GLU A 600 19.70 26.23 -22.37
C GLU A 600 19.19 27.58 -21.87
N LYS A 601 17.88 27.82 -21.94
CA LYS A 601 17.25 29.03 -21.42
C LYS A 601 17.44 29.14 -19.91
N TYR A 602 17.12 28.10 -19.14
CA TYR A 602 17.33 28.09 -17.68
C TYR A 602 18.80 28.26 -17.31
N ALA A 603 19.72 27.66 -18.08
CA ALA A 603 21.15 27.84 -17.88
C ALA A 603 21.57 29.31 -18.07
N SER A 604 21.06 29.98 -19.12
CA SER A 604 21.35 31.39 -19.40
C SER A 604 20.78 32.36 -18.35
N GLU A 605 19.72 31.96 -17.65
CA GLU A 605 19.10 32.72 -16.56
C GLU A 605 19.75 32.43 -15.18
N GLY A 606 20.81 31.62 -15.14
CA GLY A 606 21.48 31.20 -13.90
C GLY A 606 20.64 30.22 -13.06
N GLN A 607 19.56 29.68 -13.60
CA GLN A 607 18.66 28.77 -12.90
C GLN A 607 19.09 27.31 -13.09
N ILE A 608 20.23 26.95 -12.49
CA ILE A 608 20.88 25.64 -12.69
C ILE A 608 19.98 24.46 -12.31
N TYR A 609 19.15 24.61 -11.27
CA TYR A 609 18.20 23.58 -10.88
C TYR A 609 17.10 23.38 -11.93
N GLY A 610 16.59 24.47 -12.53
CA GLY A 610 15.63 24.41 -13.63
C GLY A 610 16.22 23.71 -14.84
N MET A 611 17.45 24.08 -15.22
CA MET A 611 18.22 23.43 -16.29
C MET A 611 18.36 21.92 -16.05
N HIS A 612 18.78 21.53 -14.84
CA HIS A 612 18.96 20.12 -14.46
C HIS A 612 17.68 19.29 -14.66
N VAL A 613 16.51 19.84 -14.34
CA VAL A 613 15.21 19.16 -14.50
C VAL A 613 14.92 18.83 -15.97
N TYR A 614 15.16 19.78 -16.88
CA TYR A 614 14.94 19.54 -18.31
C TYR A 614 15.94 18.54 -18.90
N ILE A 615 17.20 18.60 -18.45
CA ILE A 615 18.24 17.64 -18.83
C ILE A 615 17.89 16.22 -18.39
N GLU A 616 17.43 16.02 -17.15
CA GLU A 616 17.01 14.70 -16.67
C GLU A 616 15.82 14.14 -17.44
N ASN A 617 14.85 14.98 -17.80
CA ASN A 617 13.73 14.56 -18.64
C ASN A 617 14.21 14.16 -20.04
N ALA A 618 15.11 14.94 -20.64
CA ALA A 618 15.73 14.61 -21.93
C ALA A 618 16.45 13.26 -21.87
N ILE A 619 17.25 12.99 -20.83
CA ILE A 619 17.93 11.71 -20.61
C ILE A 619 16.94 10.56 -20.48
N ASN A 620 15.87 10.73 -19.70
CA ASN A 620 14.86 9.70 -19.51
C ASN A 620 14.14 9.34 -20.83
N TYR A 621 13.78 10.34 -21.63
CA TYR A 621 13.16 10.11 -22.93
C TYR A 621 14.15 9.53 -23.95
N ALA A 622 15.40 9.98 -23.93
CA ALA A 622 16.47 9.44 -24.76
C ALA A 622 16.72 7.95 -24.47
N ALA A 623 16.79 7.57 -23.19
CA ALA A 623 16.93 6.18 -22.76
C ALA A 623 15.72 5.31 -23.16
N LYS A 624 14.49 5.84 -23.04
CA LYS A 624 13.27 5.12 -23.46
C LYS A 624 13.20 4.88 -24.97
N ALA A 625 13.76 5.79 -25.76
CA ALA A 625 13.76 5.76 -27.21
C ALA A 625 15.04 5.18 -27.82
N GLY A 626 16.09 4.93 -27.02
CA GLY A 626 17.40 4.49 -27.52
C GLY A 626 18.11 5.57 -28.36
N ILE A 627 17.97 6.84 -27.98
CA ILE A 627 18.63 7.99 -28.61
C ILE A 627 19.85 8.35 -27.76
N ASP A 628 21.00 8.58 -28.39
CA ASP A 628 22.18 9.09 -27.70
C ASP A 628 22.16 10.63 -27.74
N ILE A 629 22.28 11.25 -26.57
CA ILE A 629 22.33 12.71 -26.39
C ILE A 629 23.58 13.16 -25.65
N SER A 630 24.58 12.29 -25.52
CA SER A 630 25.80 12.55 -24.76
C SER A 630 26.56 13.80 -25.25
N GLY A 631 26.55 14.05 -26.56
CA GLY A 631 27.18 15.21 -27.18
C GLY A 631 26.50 16.54 -26.83
N GLU A 632 25.17 16.57 -26.79
CA GLU A 632 24.38 17.75 -26.42
C GLU A 632 24.51 18.07 -24.94
N LEU A 633 24.60 17.04 -24.09
CA LEU A 633 24.76 17.20 -22.65
C LEU A 633 26.09 17.87 -22.25
N ALA A 634 27.14 17.70 -23.07
CA ALA A 634 28.45 18.30 -22.82
C ALA A 634 28.39 19.84 -22.70
N LYS A 635 27.45 20.49 -23.38
CA LYS A 635 27.27 21.95 -23.35
C LYS A 635 26.87 22.50 -21.98
N PHE A 636 26.28 21.66 -21.13
CA PHE A 636 25.77 22.06 -19.81
C PHE A 636 26.75 21.78 -18.67
N MET A 637 27.89 21.15 -18.96
CA MET A 637 28.91 20.83 -17.95
C MET A 637 29.44 22.08 -17.22
N PRO A 638 29.72 23.22 -17.89
CA PRO A 638 30.12 24.46 -17.20
C PRO A 638 29.07 24.95 -16.20
N SER A 639 27.78 24.88 -16.58
CA SER A 639 26.66 25.27 -15.70
C SER A 639 26.51 24.34 -14.49
N TYR A 640 26.81 23.04 -14.64
CA TYR A 640 26.88 22.12 -13.50
C TYR A 640 28.07 22.42 -12.57
N GLU A 641 29.22 22.85 -13.10
CA GLU A 641 30.35 23.28 -12.26
C GLU A 641 30.01 24.52 -11.43
N GLU A 642 29.30 25.48 -12.02
CA GLU A 642 28.82 26.68 -11.34
C GLU A 642 27.79 26.32 -10.26
N GLY A 643 26.76 25.55 -10.61
CA GLY A 643 25.75 25.13 -9.63
C GLY A 643 26.28 24.25 -8.51
N LEU A 644 27.33 23.45 -8.76
CA LEU A 644 28.01 22.70 -7.71
C LEU A 644 28.67 23.64 -6.69
N LYS A 645 29.34 24.69 -7.15
CA LYS A 645 29.96 25.69 -6.26
C LYS A 645 28.90 26.45 -5.45
N GLU A 646 27.84 26.91 -6.10
CA GLU A 646 26.74 27.62 -5.44
C GLU A 646 26.05 26.73 -4.38
N ALA A 647 25.78 25.47 -4.71
CA ALA A 647 25.13 24.55 -3.78
C ALA A 647 26.01 24.27 -2.55
N LEU A 648 27.32 24.15 -2.71
CA LEU A 648 28.23 23.97 -1.58
C LEU A 648 28.34 25.23 -0.72
N GLN A 649 28.35 26.42 -1.33
CA GLN A 649 28.35 27.69 -0.60
C GLN A 649 27.07 27.89 0.24
N GLU A 650 25.91 27.58 -0.33
CA GLU A 650 24.64 27.73 0.39
C GLU A 650 24.45 26.65 1.47
N ALA A 651 25.02 25.46 1.26
CA ALA A 651 25.10 24.43 2.29
C ALA A 651 25.94 24.88 3.49
N GLU A 652 27.10 25.49 3.25
CA GLU A 652 27.98 26.04 4.28
C GLU A 652 27.31 27.19 5.04
N LYS A 653 26.67 28.12 4.32
CA LYS A 653 25.94 29.23 4.92
C LYS A 653 24.84 28.76 5.86
N HIS A 654 24.00 27.82 5.43
CA HIS A 654 22.93 27.28 6.26
C HIS A 654 23.44 26.44 7.44
N GLU A 655 24.61 25.83 7.31
CA GLU A 655 25.30 25.18 8.44
C GLU A 655 25.76 26.19 9.48
N ALA A 656 26.41 27.28 9.06
CA ALA A 656 26.82 28.38 9.94
C ALA A 656 25.63 29.03 10.68
N GLU A 657 24.44 29.03 10.07
CA GLU A 657 23.19 29.51 10.66
C GLU A 657 22.47 28.47 11.54
N GLY A 658 22.94 27.23 11.60
CA GLY A 658 22.33 26.14 12.38
C GLY A 658 21.14 25.44 11.70
N PHE A 659 20.85 25.73 10.44
CA PHE A 659 19.77 25.12 9.65
C PHE A 659 20.22 23.82 8.96
N LEU A 660 20.53 22.78 9.74
CA LEU A 660 21.02 21.49 9.26
C LEU A 660 20.15 20.83 8.18
N GLY A 661 18.83 20.96 8.27
CA GLY A 661 17.90 20.43 7.26
C GLY A 661 18.00 21.13 5.90
N MET A 662 18.26 22.45 5.90
CA MET A 662 18.46 23.22 4.68
C MET A 662 19.84 22.94 4.07
N SER A 663 20.88 22.91 4.91
CA SER A 663 22.24 22.53 4.50
C SER A 663 22.25 21.17 3.81
N TYR A 664 21.55 20.18 4.37
CA TYR A 664 21.39 18.85 3.76
C TYR A 664 20.76 18.88 2.36
N GLN A 665 19.74 19.70 2.14
CA GLN A 665 19.10 19.83 0.82
C GLN A 665 20.07 20.34 -0.25
N TYR A 666 20.93 21.29 0.12
CA TYR A 666 21.94 21.84 -0.80
C TYR A 666 23.10 20.88 -1.04
N ILE A 667 23.49 20.07 -0.04
CA ILE A 667 24.48 18.99 -0.22
C ILE A 667 23.94 17.89 -1.14
N HIS A 668 22.66 17.54 -1.01
CA HIS A 668 22.02 16.61 -1.93
C HIS A 668 21.99 17.16 -3.37
N ARG A 669 21.75 18.48 -3.55
CA ARG A 669 21.86 19.13 -4.87
C ARG A 669 23.29 19.07 -5.41
N ALA A 670 24.29 19.38 -4.58
CA ALA A 670 25.70 19.27 -4.93
C ALA A 670 26.07 17.85 -5.35
N GLY A 671 25.56 16.82 -4.66
CA GLY A 671 25.74 15.42 -5.04
C GLY A 671 25.22 15.09 -6.44
N ASN A 672 24.02 15.59 -6.79
CA ASN A 672 23.48 15.39 -8.13
C ASN A 672 24.34 16.05 -9.22
N TYR A 673 24.83 17.27 -8.97
CA TYR A 673 25.69 17.97 -9.92
C TYR A 673 27.09 17.33 -10.03
N ALA A 674 27.68 16.92 -8.92
CA ALA A 674 28.94 16.19 -8.88
C ALA A 674 28.85 14.87 -9.65
N GLY A 675 27.75 14.13 -9.49
CA GLY A 675 27.49 12.91 -10.25
C GLY A 675 27.44 13.14 -11.77
N LYS A 676 26.89 14.28 -12.23
CA LYS A 676 26.91 14.63 -13.67
C LYS A 676 28.29 15.01 -14.20
N LEU A 677 29.14 15.54 -13.32
CA LEU A 677 30.53 15.85 -13.63
C LEU A 677 31.46 14.62 -13.48
N GLY A 678 30.92 13.46 -13.10
CA GLY A 678 31.71 12.24 -12.84
C GLY A 678 32.62 12.35 -11.62
N ARG A 679 32.26 13.18 -10.63
CA ARG A 679 33.04 13.40 -9.40
C ARG A 679 32.34 12.75 -8.21
N ASP A 680 33.13 12.22 -7.27
CA ASP A 680 32.60 11.70 -6.01
C ASP A 680 32.30 12.85 -5.04
N ILE A 681 31.04 12.95 -4.61
CA ILE A 681 30.61 13.97 -3.65
C ILE A 681 31.27 13.77 -2.29
N GLU A 682 31.61 12.53 -1.90
CA GLU A 682 32.22 12.25 -0.60
C GLU A 682 33.64 12.81 -0.52
N GLU A 683 34.42 12.70 -1.61
CA GLU A 683 35.75 13.31 -1.71
C GLU A 683 35.68 14.84 -1.70
N ILE A 684 34.71 15.42 -2.42
CA ILE A 684 34.47 16.86 -2.44
C ILE A 684 34.13 17.37 -1.04
N LEU A 685 33.20 16.71 -0.34
CA LEU A 685 32.79 17.10 1.00
C LEU A 685 33.96 16.99 1.98
N LYS A 686 34.77 15.91 1.94
CA LYS A 686 35.97 15.75 2.79
C LYS A 686 36.99 16.87 2.65
N SER A 687 37.01 17.56 1.51
CA SER A 687 37.93 18.68 1.27
C SER A 687 37.48 20.01 1.87
N LEU A 688 36.24 20.10 2.38
CA LEU A 688 35.67 21.34 2.87
C LEU A 688 36.07 21.62 4.33
N PRO A 689 36.40 22.87 4.69
CA PRO A 689 36.90 23.23 6.03
C PRO A 689 35.95 22.90 7.17
N TRP A 690 34.65 22.83 6.89
CA TRP A 690 33.59 22.55 7.85
C TRP A 690 33.20 21.06 7.90
N TYR A 691 33.76 20.21 7.04
CA TYR A 691 33.43 18.77 7.02
C TYR A 691 33.70 18.08 8.36
N GLU A 692 34.76 18.46 9.08
CA GLU A 692 35.06 17.89 10.40
C GLU A 692 34.11 18.36 11.52
N LYS A 693 33.36 19.45 11.30
CA LYS A 693 32.30 19.89 12.23
C LYS A 693 31.07 19.00 12.13
N TRP A 694 30.96 18.21 11.07
CA TRP A 694 30.00 17.13 11.02
C TRP A 694 30.46 16.05 11.97
N THR A 695 29.72 15.86 13.06
CA THR A 695 29.70 14.56 13.72
C THR A 695 29.12 13.57 12.70
N LEU A 696 30.00 12.89 11.97
CA LEU A 696 29.67 11.79 11.06
C LEU A 696 28.81 10.71 11.73
N THR A 697 28.72 10.71 13.05
CA THR A 697 27.76 9.98 13.87
C THR A 697 26.30 10.23 13.46
N ASP A 698 25.89 11.45 13.08
CA ASP A 698 24.48 11.76 12.78
C ASP A 698 24.05 11.46 11.34
N ILE A 699 25.00 11.28 10.41
CA ILE A 699 24.70 10.87 9.03
C ILE A 699 24.88 9.36 8.87
N HIS A 700 25.85 8.74 9.55
CA HIS A 700 25.94 7.28 9.62
C HIS A 700 24.82 6.65 10.47
N MET A 701 24.30 7.31 11.51
CA MET A 701 23.12 6.83 12.27
C MET A 701 21.78 7.09 11.56
N LYS A 702 21.76 7.93 10.52
CA LYS A 702 20.56 8.12 9.67
C LYS A 702 20.64 7.36 8.33
N LEU A 703 21.79 6.77 8.01
CA LEU A 703 22.02 5.89 6.85
C LEU A 703 22.16 4.40 7.23
N ARG A 704 22.05 4.04 8.52
CA ARG A 704 21.76 2.69 9.02
C ARG A 704 20.34 2.64 9.54
#